data_AF-A0AAD2G402-F1
#
_entry.id   AF-A0AAD2G402-F1
#
_cell.length_a   1.000
_cell.length_b   1.000
_cell.length_c   1.000
_cell.angle_alpha   90.00
_cell.angle_beta   90.00
_cell.angle_gamma   90.00
#
_symmetry.space_group_name_H-M   'P 1'
#
loop_
_entity.id
_entity.type
_entity.pdbx_description
1 polymer ?
#
loop_
_entity_poly.entity_id
_entity_poly.type
_entity_poly.pdbx_seq_one_letter_code
_entity_poly.pdbx_strand_id
1 'polypeptide(L)'
;MMTMRRHRYYQSVLALLVIQILQHCSAVAAGNDVEIAAKNLIAWISTLDHGFFNDKQGLVDGNKLVATKPIKKGELLLQVPWDAILMDENVLQAEINCDLVHRLAHELAAAAAATTTTKNNDEETNPYIQYLALRKRHQIPSDFTDFGKEILMDLLSYTTSELPPQEPFSWLDEDWYGKDGCQGDPSDDVAKQAAMLYVQLQYNDMMVPIYDFYRHRNGPKYYNTFVVRDMNNNNNNNNNNKGMQVAALRDIEVGEELHQSINQCHDCHESYQMYGSSELFRDKGIIEEFPQRWVIDPDSIVFELHQNDNNDGKIDVHWVTPLPYFEGYLRELIKRLESSVFHLHFMRTRAFNLYQDQVQDQQEWDLIWEYNRQLANALAYAHNDIDDVEETHYMPIIAKGGEEVCMLLDSSAEAGGQCYPRMINHYDEMEDEQDDLDYISPTCDNSEWMEFVGYETLEDIQTSYQHALFNRHNETGDVCMDIDEIVQICSSYRPQYHEYSANYAARFLDSVKRVLFVGGGDSMLLHEALKYKNLEKVVGLELDQVITRKSFKYFHTQPHFDDDRVEWWFGDATKSLLLLSKDYWQSFDLVLVDLSETAMALSVTTELDVFAALALLLKPEGIMVKNELYIDEMSDVFDYTVQIKYDSPKICSQIMALGSNRADFFHKLQTDHGVHNYLLDPVDEIEDRFEYMHDYRKNNARADGKCDSLPQAKDVAEQGRSAGILHVLDIEDVKGEVRLDESIADAVKKAGLKHVSTQTSTSKSTLLAAVILEEGYVLARHWTDRNYVAIDVNLWGAFHAFDELQTLLLAAFNSKSLSAFRVVVGGMYGSSTWREDQAKIGPQIVQFRNCDEKATIESSDQAVVVSGLTEAAVEEFLKIAPSNSSSLTVGIVCGYEDDDDCAIKDILDKLPIASKVVTFWTCPGLKHMHVNDEEDEEEDDLSPEQLSHMFVCEKAMMAKLKELKENDKNLDAFALDGSVTREMIQIFNSIWGIAKFREWYTNPNQNLFFGMSFKSDEVEHSIHHNFLDRYRRDVRYDPAAHAKFLAQDGNIEIEFDVVTVGDNSIFQSLATAEGNIKSRLEGKNADIELVRINGAQWNYREELQPREFSQADYDEEPGKLQYSEQEPFGRETLLQFDFKDDVTMPSLDIFASQLKEALPKAGFTEIEYRVDHSVGEGGVLSYVAKEGSVIIVWDGRLHVDVNLFRFDDRVELADSFLNLFLATSGRILTLGLRDDFPRGTGRVVNFQNDITAESS
;
A
#
# COMPACT_ATOMS: atom_id res chain seq x y z
N MET A 1 30.86 -53.79 -32.32
CA MET A 1 30.58 -52.36 -32.04
C MET A 1 30.83 -51.93 -30.58
N MET A 2 31.13 -52.85 -29.65
CA MET A 2 31.47 -52.54 -28.25
C MET A 2 32.95 -52.25 -27.97
N THR A 3 33.85 -52.41 -28.95
CA THR A 3 35.30 -52.17 -28.76
C THR A 3 35.80 -50.80 -29.24
N MET A 4 34.96 -49.99 -29.91
CA MET A 4 35.33 -48.63 -30.35
C MET A 4 34.92 -47.51 -29.39
N ARG A 5 34.01 -47.75 -28.43
CA ARG A 5 33.58 -46.72 -27.45
C ARG A 5 34.58 -46.51 -26.30
N ARG A 6 35.36 -47.53 -25.90
CA ARG A 6 36.40 -47.38 -24.87
C ARG A 6 37.62 -46.57 -25.33
N HIS A 7 37.89 -46.48 -26.64
CA HIS A 7 39.04 -45.73 -27.15
C HIS A 7 38.75 -44.22 -27.29
N ARG A 8 37.49 -43.83 -27.56
CA ARG A 8 37.09 -42.42 -27.55
C ARG A 8 37.03 -41.84 -26.13
N TYR A 9 36.58 -42.62 -25.15
CA TYR A 9 36.57 -42.16 -23.75
C TYR A 9 37.99 -41.94 -23.20
N TYR A 10 38.94 -42.83 -23.50
CA TYR A 10 40.34 -42.62 -23.12
C TYR A 10 41.03 -41.49 -23.88
N GLN A 11 40.66 -41.20 -25.14
CA GLN A 11 41.19 -40.04 -25.86
C GLN A 11 40.57 -38.71 -25.44
N SER A 12 39.30 -38.67 -25.04
CA SER A 12 38.64 -37.48 -24.49
C SER A 12 39.14 -37.17 -23.07
N VAL A 13 39.35 -38.21 -22.24
CA VAL A 13 39.96 -38.04 -20.91
C VAL A 13 41.44 -37.69 -21.01
N LEU A 14 42.21 -38.27 -21.96
CA LEU A 14 43.58 -37.78 -22.23
C LEU A 14 43.59 -36.37 -22.81
N ALA A 15 42.63 -35.98 -23.65
CA ALA A 15 42.55 -34.63 -24.20
C ALA A 15 42.19 -33.61 -23.12
N LEU A 16 41.26 -33.93 -22.21
CA LEU A 16 40.93 -33.11 -21.03
C LEU A 16 42.09 -33.04 -20.04
N LEU A 17 42.79 -34.14 -19.77
CA LEU A 17 44.01 -34.13 -18.95
C LEU A 17 45.15 -33.37 -19.62
N VAL A 18 45.32 -33.48 -20.95
CA VAL A 18 46.34 -32.73 -21.69
C VAL A 18 45.97 -31.26 -21.81
N ILE A 19 44.68 -30.90 -21.93
CA ILE A 19 44.20 -29.51 -21.87
C ILE A 19 44.33 -28.95 -20.45
N GLN A 20 44.00 -29.70 -19.40
CA GLN A 20 44.23 -29.29 -18.00
C GLN A 20 45.72 -29.21 -17.67
N ILE A 21 46.57 -30.10 -18.18
CA ILE A 21 48.03 -30.03 -18.02
C ILE A 21 48.61 -28.89 -18.88
N LEU A 22 48.06 -28.59 -20.07
CA LEU A 22 48.46 -27.45 -20.90
C LEU A 22 47.97 -26.12 -20.30
N GLN A 23 46.78 -26.07 -19.71
CA GLN A 23 46.25 -24.91 -18.98
C GLN A 23 46.96 -24.71 -17.65
N HIS A 24 47.29 -25.78 -16.91
CA HIS A 24 48.19 -25.70 -15.75
C HIS A 24 49.61 -25.30 -16.17
N CYS A 25 50.16 -25.83 -17.27
CA CYS A 25 51.48 -25.43 -17.75
C CYS A 25 51.49 -23.99 -18.29
N SER A 26 50.41 -23.50 -18.90
CA SER A 26 50.25 -22.10 -19.34
C SER A 26 49.99 -21.15 -18.17
N ALA A 27 49.22 -21.55 -17.15
CA ALA A 27 48.99 -20.77 -15.94
C ALA A 27 50.23 -20.73 -15.02
N VAL A 28 51.00 -21.83 -14.94
CA VAL A 28 52.29 -21.88 -14.24
C VAL A 28 53.38 -21.13 -15.01
N ALA A 29 53.33 -21.11 -16.35
CA ALA A 29 54.21 -20.27 -17.16
C ALA A 29 53.87 -18.77 -16.97
N ALA A 30 52.60 -18.38 -17.07
CA ALA A 30 52.15 -17.01 -16.85
C ALA A 30 52.36 -16.53 -15.40
N GLY A 31 52.18 -17.40 -14.40
CA GLY A 31 52.44 -17.09 -12.99
C GLY A 31 53.92 -16.85 -12.70
N ASN A 32 54.82 -17.62 -13.32
CA ASN A 32 56.26 -17.36 -13.26
C ASN A 32 56.64 -16.05 -13.97
N ASP A 33 56.00 -15.73 -15.10
CA ASP A 33 56.29 -14.51 -15.87
C ASP A 33 55.85 -13.24 -15.12
N VAL A 34 54.70 -13.26 -14.43
CA VAL A 34 54.24 -12.15 -13.57
C VAL A 34 55.17 -11.96 -12.37
N GLU A 35 55.58 -13.04 -11.70
CA GLU A 35 56.52 -12.96 -10.57
C GLU A 35 57.90 -12.42 -11.00
N ILE A 36 58.38 -12.82 -12.17
CA ILE A 36 59.62 -12.30 -12.76
C ILE A 36 59.45 -10.81 -13.10
N ALA A 37 58.34 -10.41 -13.74
CA ALA A 37 58.06 -9.01 -14.05
C ALA A 37 57.97 -8.14 -12.79
N ALA A 38 57.32 -8.62 -11.73
CA ALA A 38 57.22 -7.93 -10.44
C ALA A 38 58.60 -7.75 -9.77
N LYS A 39 59.45 -8.79 -9.80
CA LYS A 39 60.84 -8.68 -9.29
C LYS A 39 61.69 -7.73 -10.12
N ASN A 40 61.53 -7.73 -11.44
CA ASN A 40 62.21 -6.80 -12.34
C ASN A 40 61.77 -5.35 -12.10
N LEU A 41 60.47 -5.13 -11.83
CA LEU A 41 59.92 -3.82 -11.48
C LEU A 41 60.52 -3.28 -10.17
N ILE A 42 60.63 -4.13 -9.13
CA ILE A 42 61.28 -3.77 -7.86
C ILE A 42 62.76 -3.41 -8.06
N ALA A 43 63.47 -4.21 -8.85
CA ALA A 43 64.87 -3.95 -9.18
C ALA A 43 65.02 -2.63 -9.95
N TRP A 44 64.14 -2.38 -10.93
CA TRP A 44 64.14 -1.17 -11.75
C TRP A 44 63.95 0.09 -10.92
N ILE A 45 62.95 0.14 -10.02
CA ILE A 45 62.74 1.30 -9.13
C ILE A 45 63.98 1.61 -8.29
N SER A 46 64.70 0.57 -7.86
CA SER A 46 65.94 0.74 -7.07
C SER A 46 67.13 1.27 -7.89
N THR A 47 67.04 1.29 -9.22
CA THR A 47 68.08 1.81 -10.13
C THR A 47 67.85 3.26 -10.57
N LEU A 48 66.65 3.79 -10.38
CA LEU A 48 66.28 5.16 -10.78
C LEU A 48 66.91 6.20 -9.85
N ASP A 49 67.20 7.38 -10.39
CA ASP A 49 67.64 8.51 -9.56
C ASP A 49 66.51 8.91 -8.60
N HIS A 50 66.83 9.02 -7.32
CA HIS A 50 65.86 9.18 -6.23
C HIS A 50 64.84 8.03 -6.02
N GLY A 51 64.99 6.88 -6.69
CA GLY A 51 64.17 5.69 -6.43
C GLY A 51 64.61 4.94 -5.17
N PHE A 52 63.64 4.43 -4.39
CA PHE A 52 63.92 3.67 -3.17
C PHE A 52 62.90 2.57 -2.93
N PHE A 53 63.37 1.37 -2.60
CA PHE A 53 62.58 0.26 -2.09
C PHE A 53 63.24 -0.28 -0.83
N ASN A 54 62.51 -0.33 0.28
CA ASN A 54 63.05 -0.76 1.57
C ASN A 54 63.40 -2.26 1.55
N ASP A 55 64.61 -2.64 1.95
CA ASP A 55 65.07 -4.04 1.97
C ASP A 55 64.43 -4.88 3.10
N LYS A 56 63.63 -4.25 3.96
CA LYS A 56 62.83 -4.88 5.01
C LYS A 56 61.46 -5.34 4.55
N GLN A 57 61.08 -5.10 3.31
CA GLN A 57 59.89 -5.67 2.67
C GLN A 57 60.30 -6.63 1.55
N GLY A 58 59.49 -7.66 1.30
CA GLY A 58 59.77 -8.69 0.32
C GLY A 58 58.50 -9.19 -0.35
N LEU A 59 58.62 -9.58 -1.61
CA LEU A 59 57.53 -10.13 -2.40
C LEU A 59 57.40 -11.64 -2.12
N VAL A 60 56.18 -12.08 -1.77
CA VAL A 60 55.76 -13.47 -1.57
C VAL A 60 54.70 -13.79 -2.63
N ASP A 61 54.77 -15.00 -3.20
CA ASP A 61 53.84 -15.52 -4.23
C ASP A 61 53.60 -14.56 -5.43
N GLY A 62 54.60 -13.74 -5.77
CA GLY A 62 54.62 -12.90 -6.97
C GLY A 62 53.77 -11.64 -6.96
N ASN A 63 52.94 -11.39 -5.93
CA ASN A 63 52.08 -10.20 -5.86
C ASN A 63 51.76 -9.68 -4.45
N LYS A 64 52.38 -10.22 -3.39
CA LYS A 64 52.11 -9.86 -1.99
C LYS A 64 53.35 -9.32 -1.30
N LEU A 65 53.30 -8.10 -0.78
CA LEU A 65 54.41 -7.51 -0.03
C LEU A 65 54.27 -7.79 1.46
N VAL A 66 55.32 -8.38 2.06
CA VAL A 66 55.39 -8.64 3.51
C VAL A 66 56.64 -8.05 4.12
N ALA A 67 56.59 -7.69 5.40
CA ALA A 67 57.76 -7.28 6.16
C ALA A 67 58.67 -8.50 6.43
N THR A 68 59.87 -8.49 5.86
CA THR A 68 60.90 -9.52 6.08
C THR A 68 61.75 -9.22 7.32
N LYS A 69 61.71 -7.98 7.82
CA LYS A 69 62.38 -7.49 9.04
C LYS A 69 61.46 -6.48 9.74
N PRO A 70 61.63 -6.21 11.05
CA PRO A 70 60.82 -5.22 11.75
C PRO A 70 60.95 -3.82 11.15
N ILE A 71 59.83 -3.19 10.82
CA ILE A 71 59.75 -1.84 10.25
C ILE A 71 59.17 -0.91 11.31
N LYS A 72 59.81 0.24 11.54
CA LYS A 72 59.35 1.19 12.56
C LYS A 72 58.39 2.22 12.00
N LYS A 73 57.46 2.70 12.83
CA LYS A 73 56.58 3.83 12.47
C LYS A 73 57.37 5.00 11.88
N GLY A 74 56.91 5.49 10.74
CA GLY A 74 57.51 6.59 9.98
C GLY A 74 58.71 6.19 9.12
N GLU A 75 59.10 4.92 9.11
CA GLU A 75 60.16 4.43 8.23
C GLU A 75 59.69 4.43 6.77
N LEU A 76 60.51 4.97 5.87
CA LEU A 76 60.23 5.01 4.43
C LEU A 76 60.22 3.59 3.87
N LEU A 77 59.18 3.24 3.11
CA LEU A 77 58.98 1.94 2.50
C LEU A 77 59.29 1.98 1.00
N LEU A 78 58.71 2.94 0.30
CA LEU A 78 58.82 3.10 -1.15
C LEU A 78 59.02 4.58 -1.49
N GLN A 79 59.87 4.87 -2.47
CA GLN A 79 59.95 6.17 -3.13
C GLN A 79 60.00 5.96 -4.65
N VAL A 80 59.00 6.46 -5.35
CA VAL A 80 58.86 6.37 -6.81
C VAL A 80 59.05 7.76 -7.41
N PRO A 81 60.11 8.01 -8.19
CA PRO A 81 60.33 9.26 -8.89
C PRO A 81 59.15 9.63 -9.83
N TRP A 82 58.86 10.92 -9.99
CA TRP A 82 57.71 11.37 -10.80
C TRP A 82 57.79 10.96 -12.28
N ASP A 83 59.00 10.80 -12.83
CA ASP A 83 59.25 10.31 -14.20
C ASP A 83 58.96 8.82 -14.39
N ALA A 84 58.83 8.05 -13.31
CA ALA A 84 58.47 6.64 -13.33
C ALA A 84 56.97 6.38 -13.09
N ILE A 85 56.20 7.41 -12.75
CA ILE A 85 54.76 7.33 -12.51
C ILE A 85 54.03 7.73 -13.80
N LEU A 86 53.00 6.97 -14.19
CA LEU A 86 52.13 7.37 -15.30
C LEU A 86 51.06 8.32 -14.76
N MET A 87 51.13 9.58 -15.19
CA MET A 87 50.19 10.64 -14.82
C MET A 87 49.99 11.60 -16.00
N ASP A 88 48.97 12.44 -15.93
CA ASP A 88 48.76 13.55 -16.87
C ASP A 88 49.44 14.85 -16.37
N GLU A 89 49.86 15.71 -17.31
CA GLU A 89 50.52 16.99 -17.04
C GLU A 89 49.53 18.09 -16.57
N ASN A 90 48.21 17.92 -16.77
CA ASN A 90 47.16 18.85 -16.35
C ASN A 90 46.19 18.21 -15.33
N VAL A 91 46.60 18.12 -14.06
CA VAL A 91 45.80 17.52 -12.96
C VAL A 91 44.61 18.38 -12.50
N LEU A 92 43.92 19.09 -13.41
CA LEU A 92 42.74 19.89 -13.04
C LEU A 92 41.59 19.68 -14.03
N GLN A 93 40.61 18.90 -13.55
CA GLN A 93 39.21 18.77 -13.99
C GLN A 93 38.88 17.73 -15.07
N ALA A 94 38.70 16.48 -14.65
CA ALA A 94 37.73 15.51 -15.19
C ALA A 94 37.51 14.36 -14.17
N GLU A 95 36.32 13.74 -14.13
CA GLU A 95 36.03 12.55 -13.30
C GLU A 95 36.76 11.29 -13.81
N ILE A 96 37.21 11.28 -15.07
CA ILE A 96 38.12 10.27 -15.64
C ILE A 96 39.28 10.95 -16.35
N ASN A 97 40.49 10.48 -16.09
CA ASN A 97 41.68 10.94 -16.82
C ASN A 97 41.82 10.17 -18.16
N CYS A 98 40.97 10.49 -19.13
CA CYS A 98 40.94 9.83 -20.44
C CYS A 98 42.31 9.86 -21.13
N ASP A 99 43.07 10.96 -20.96
CA ASP A 99 44.41 11.11 -21.52
C ASP A 99 45.40 10.09 -20.93
N LEU A 100 45.32 9.81 -19.64
CA LEU A 100 46.10 8.75 -18.99
C LEU A 100 45.72 7.36 -19.52
N VAL A 101 44.43 7.08 -19.71
CA VAL A 101 43.94 5.80 -20.27
C VAL A 101 44.44 5.61 -21.71
N HIS A 102 44.32 6.62 -22.57
CA HIS A 102 44.82 6.57 -23.94
C HIS A 102 46.35 6.42 -23.99
N ARG A 103 47.08 7.10 -23.10
CA ARG A 103 48.53 6.97 -22.98
C ARG A 103 48.90 5.54 -22.58
N LEU A 104 48.22 4.95 -21.61
CA LEU A 104 48.43 3.56 -21.21
C LEU A 104 48.14 2.59 -22.37
N ALA A 105 47.05 2.80 -23.12
CA ALA A 105 46.71 1.98 -24.29
C ALA A 105 47.84 2.02 -25.34
N HIS A 106 48.41 3.19 -25.61
CA HIS A 106 49.53 3.35 -26.53
C HIS A 106 50.79 2.61 -26.05
N GLU A 107 51.15 2.73 -24.77
CA GLU A 107 52.30 2.04 -24.17
C GLU A 107 52.12 0.50 -24.18
N LEU A 108 50.91 0.01 -23.86
CA LEU A 108 50.58 -1.42 -23.94
C LEU A 108 50.66 -1.95 -25.37
N ALA A 109 50.15 -1.20 -26.36
CA ALA A 109 50.24 -1.55 -27.76
C ALA A 109 51.70 -1.59 -28.26
N ALA A 110 52.53 -0.62 -27.83
CA ALA A 110 53.95 -0.57 -28.15
C ALA A 110 54.73 -1.77 -27.55
N ALA A 111 54.44 -2.13 -26.30
CA ALA A 111 55.02 -3.30 -25.65
C ALA A 111 54.61 -4.63 -26.31
N ALA A 112 53.36 -4.75 -26.76
CA ALA A 112 52.87 -5.91 -27.51
C ALA A 112 53.51 -6.02 -28.91
N ALA A 113 53.80 -4.90 -29.58
CA ALA A 113 54.50 -4.88 -30.86
C ALA A 113 55.99 -5.25 -30.73
N ALA A 114 56.64 -4.89 -29.62
CA ALA A 114 58.06 -5.18 -29.37
C ALA A 114 58.37 -6.68 -29.22
N THR A 115 57.43 -7.49 -28.74
CA THR A 115 57.60 -8.95 -28.53
C THR A 115 57.47 -9.78 -29.81
N THR A 116 56.94 -9.23 -30.91
CA THR A 116 56.71 -9.95 -32.18
C THR A 116 57.79 -9.76 -33.24
N THR A 117 58.73 -8.82 -33.07
CA THR A 117 59.83 -8.58 -34.02
C THR A 117 61.21 -8.83 -33.42
N THR A 118 61.91 -9.89 -33.86
CA THR A 118 63.35 -10.07 -33.63
C THR A 118 64.16 -9.02 -34.40
N LYS A 119 64.31 -7.81 -33.86
CA LYS A 119 65.40 -6.89 -34.23
C LYS A 119 65.84 -6.06 -33.03
N ASN A 120 67.13 -6.16 -32.73
CA ASN A 120 67.90 -5.24 -31.90
C ASN A 120 67.56 -3.78 -32.24
N ASN A 121 66.94 -3.08 -31.30
CA ASN A 121 67.10 -1.65 -31.06
C ASN A 121 66.92 -1.43 -29.55
N ASP A 122 67.82 -0.67 -28.97
CA ASP A 122 67.92 -0.35 -27.53
C ASP A 122 66.80 0.62 -27.08
N GLU A 123 65.53 0.22 -27.17
CA GLU A 123 64.45 0.86 -26.41
C GLU A 123 64.06 -0.10 -25.27
N GLU A 124 64.61 0.16 -24.08
CA GLU A 124 64.22 -0.51 -22.84
C GLU A 124 62.72 -0.32 -22.61
N THR A 125 61.93 -1.37 -22.81
CA THR A 125 60.49 -1.35 -22.50
C THR A 125 60.32 -1.15 -20.99
N ASN A 126 59.50 -0.19 -20.58
CA ASN A 126 59.25 0.14 -19.18
C ASN A 126 58.79 -1.12 -18.40
N PRO A 127 59.53 -1.57 -17.36
CA PRO A 127 59.17 -2.77 -16.59
C PRO A 127 57.79 -2.71 -15.93
N TYR A 128 57.25 -1.51 -15.69
CA TYR A 128 55.89 -1.33 -15.19
C TYR A 128 54.83 -1.67 -16.24
N ILE A 129 55.03 -1.24 -17.49
CA ILE A 129 54.13 -1.58 -18.61
C ILE A 129 54.17 -3.08 -18.89
N GLN A 130 55.35 -3.71 -18.78
CA GLN A 130 55.47 -5.17 -18.90
C GLN A 130 54.70 -5.91 -17.81
N TYR A 131 54.75 -5.41 -16.56
CA TYR A 131 53.96 -5.97 -15.46
C TYR A 131 52.45 -5.83 -15.71
N LEU A 132 52.00 -4.64 -16.14
CA LEU A 132 50.59 -4.36 -16.40
C LEU A 132 50.02 -5.17 -17.57
N ALA A 133 50.81 -5.38 -18.63
CA ALA A 133 50.42 -6.19 -19.79
C ALA A 133 50.16 -7.67 -19.44
N LEU A 134 50.71 -8.17 -18.33
CA LEU A 134 50.54 -9.55 -17.86
C LEU A 134 49.36 -9.74 -16.90
N ARG A 135 48.62 -8.67 -16.56
CA ARG A 135 47.41 -8.75 -15.71
C ARG A 135 46.28 -9.46 -16.44
N LYS A 136 45.45 -10.18 -15.69
CA LYS A 136 44.32 -10.96 -16.22
C LYS A 136 43.17 -10.03 -16.64
N ARG A 137 42.36 -10.48 -17.60
CA ARG A 137 41.08 -9.86 -18.01
C ARG A 137 39.93 -10.28 -17.09
N HIS A 138 38.76 -9.65 -17.27
CA HIS A 138 37.50 -10.02 -16.61
C HIS A 138 37.59 -10.04 -15.08
N GLN A 139 38.28 -9.07 -14.49
CA GLN A 139 38.42 -9.00 -13.03
C GLN A 139 37.42 -8.04 -12.38
N ILE A 140 36.64 -7.28 -13.17
CA ILE A 140 35.61 -6.36 -12.69
C ILE A 140 34.30 -6.55 -13.47
N PRO A 141 33.13 -6.30 -12.85
CA PRO A 141 31.81 -6.49 -13.47
C PRO A 141 31.64 -5.89 -14.86
N SER A 142 32.15 -4.67 -15.11
CA SER A 142 31.98 -4.02 -16.42
C SER A 142 32.71 -4.75 -17.55
N ASP A 143 33.79 -5.49 -17.26
CA ASP A 143 34.54 -6.31 -18.22
C ASP A 143 34.13 -7.78 -18.22
N PHE A 144 33.09 -8.18 -17.46
CA PHE A 144 32.59 -9.56 -17.51
C PHE A 144 32.03 -9.91 -18.89
N THR A 145 32.01 -11.21 -19.19
CA THR A 145 31.26 -11.75 -20.31
C THR A 145 29.77 -11.38 -20.21
N ASP A 146 29.05 -11.38 -21.34
CA ASP A 146 27.60 -11.13 -21.35
C ASP A 146 26.85 -12.05 -20.38
N PHE A 147 27.29 -13.30 -20.26
CA PHE A 147 26.77 -14.28 -19.31
C PHE A 147 27.04 -13.89 -17.85
N GLY A 148 28.27 -13.46 -17.53
CA GLY A 148 28.62 -12.97 -16.20
C GLY A 148 27.83 -11.72 -15.80
N LYS A 149 27.61 -10.80 -16.75
CA LYS A 149 26.74 -9.63 -16.56
C LYS A 149 25.28 -10.03 -16.31
N GLU A 150 24.75 -10.96 -17.09
CA GLU A 150 23.37 -11.46 -16.91
C GLU A 150 23.15 -12.06 -15.52
N ILE A 151 24.06 -12.92 -15.05
CA ILE A 151 23.94 -13.53 -13.71
C ILE A 151 24.03 -12.48 -12.61
N LEU A 152 24.93 -11.51 -12.74
CA LEU A 152 25.08 -10.45 -11.75
C LEU A 152 23.81 -9.58 -11.67
N MET A 153 23.15 -9.28 -12.80
CA MET A 153 21.88 -8.54 -12.77
C MET A 153 20.76 -9.32 -12.09
N ASP A 154 20.63 -10.61 -12.40
CA ASP A 154 19.61 -11.47 -11.77
C ASP A 154 19.75 -11.50 -10.25
N LEU A 155 20.99 -11.43 -9.79
CA LEU A 155 21.32 -11.41 -8.38
C LEU A 155 20.89 -10.11 -7.70
N LEU A 156 20.89 -8.99 -8.43
CA LEU A 156 20.70 -7.64 -7.87
C LEU A 156 19.28 -7.07 -8.07
N SER A 157 18.53 -7.52 -9.08
CA SER A 157 17.29 -6.85 -9.56
C SER A 157 15.95 -7.48 -9.12
N TYR A 158 15.83 -7.99 -7.87
CA TYR A 158 14.61 -8.68 -7.42
C TYR A 158 13.61 -7.84 -6.61
N THR A 159 14.05 -6.79 -5.91
CA THR A 159 13.20 -5.98 -5.04
C THR A 159 12.91 -4.61 -5.65
N THR A 160 11.92 -3.89 -5.11
CA THR A 160 11.60 -2.48 -5.45
C THR A 160 12.74 -1.49 -5.12
N SER A 161 13.85 -1.98 -4.55
CA SER A 161 15.05 -1.23 -4.19
C SER A 161 16.29 -2.03 -4.62
N GLU A 162 16.99 -1.57 -5.66
CA GLU A 162 18.12 -2.30 -6.25
C GLU A 162 19.20 -2.67 -5.20
N LEU A 163 19.60 -3.94 -5.15
CA LEU A 163 20.70 -4.38 -4.26
C LEU A 163 22.03 -3.82 -4.76
N PRO A 164 22.98 -3.49 -3.86
CA PRO A 164 24.26 -2.97 -4.29
C PRO A 164 25.14 -4.07 -4.96
N PRO A 165 26.11 -3.68 -5.81
CA PRO A 165 26.42 -2.31 -6.19
C PRO A 165 25.42 -1.73 -7.20
N GLN A 166 25.12 -0.44 -7.03
CA GLN A 166 24.36 0.33 -8.02
C GLN A 166 25.18 0.44 -9.32
N GLU A 167 24.49 0.32 -10.45
CA GLU A 167 25.05 0.42 -11.80
C GLU A 167 26.33 -0.44 -11.98
N PRO A 168 26.25 -1.77 -11.84
CA PRO A 168 27.43 -2.65 -11.81
C PRO A 168 28.30 -2.58 -13.08
N PHE A 169 27.79 -2.06 -14.20
CA PHE A 169 28.47 -2.08 -15.50
C PHE A 169 28.86 -0.72 -16.07
N SER A 170 28.48 0.39 -15.42
CA SER A 170 28.56 1.75 -16.01
C SER A 170 29.97 2.18 -16.45
N TRP A 171 31.03 1.69 -15.80
CA TRP A 171 32.42 2.07 -16.12
C TRP A 171 32.83 1.91 -17.60
N LEU A 172 32.36 0.87 -18.29
CA LEU A 172 32.63 0.75 -19.72
C LEU A 172 31.57 1.46 -20.55
N ASP A 173 30.30 1.22 -20.25
CA ASP A 173 29.18 1.57 -21.12
C ASP A 173 28.89 3.08 -21.10
N GLU A 174 29.12 3.75 -19.97
CA GLU A 174 28.82 5.17 -19.76
C GLU A 174 30.10 6.01 -19.70
N ASP A 175 31.06 5.57 -18.91
CA ASP A 175 32.27 6.33 -18.58
C ASP A 175 33.35 6.25 -19.67
N TRP A 176 33.55 5.06 -20.26
CA TRP A 176 34.53 4.88 -21.33
C TRP A 176 33.92 5.07 -22.72
N TYR A 177 32.83 4.37 -23.04
CA TYR A 177 32.18 4.41 -24.35
C TYR A 177 31.16 5.53 -24.50
N GLY A 178 30.63 6.05 -23.39
CA GLY A 178 29.55 7.02 -23.40
C GLY A 178 29.96 8.36 -24.00
N LYS A 179 28.93 9.10 -24.42
CA LYS A 179 29.07 10.34 -25.19
C LYS A 179 29.73 11.47 -24.38
N ASP A 180 29.45 11.51 -23.08
CA ASP A 180 29.97 12.48 -22.13
C ASP A 180 31.21 11.95 -21.37
N GLY A 181 31.58 10.68 -21.60
CA GLY A 181 32.79 10.03 -21.10
C GLY A 181 33.99 10.14 -22.05
N CYS A 182 34.87 9.14 -22.05
CA CYS A 182 36.13 9.17 -22.82
C CYS A 182 35.99 8.86 -24.33
N GLN A 183 34.80 8.48 -24.81
CA GLN A 183 34.53 8.13 -26.22
C GLN A 183 35.49 7.07 -26.79
N GLY A 184 35.84 6.06 -25.98
CA GLY A 184 36.69 4.95 -26.38
C GLY A 184 36.07 4.10 -27.51
N ASP A 185 36.90 3.46 -28.33
CA ASP A 185 36.45 2.55 -29.38
C ASP A 185 36.16 1.16 -28.78
N PRO A 186 34.91 0.66 -28.81
CA PRO A 186 34.57 -0.69 -28.32
C PRO A 186 35.28 -1.83 -29.05
N SER A 187 35.81 -1.57 -30.26
CA SER A 187 36.55 -2.55 -31.06
C SER A 187 38.06 -2.58 -30.80
N ASP A 188 38.58 -1.64 -30.00
CA ASP A 188 40.00 -1.63 -29.60
C ASP A 188 40.20 -2.37 -28.26
N ASP A 189 40.51 -3.66 -28.37
CA ASP A 189 40.72 -4.53 -27.21
C ASP A 189 41.86 -4.05 -26.29
N VAL A 190 42.89 -3.37 -26.83
CA VAL A 190 44.04 -2.88 -26.05
C VAL A 190 43.63 -1.62 -25.28
N ALA A 191 42.88 -0.72 -25.91
CA ALA A 191 42.32 0.45 -25.24
C ALA A 191 41.29 0.06 -24.17
N LYS A 192 40.44 -0.94 -24.45
CA LYS A 192 39.56 -1.56 -23.44
C LYS A 192 40.38 -2.10 -22.25
N GLN A 193 41.50 -2.76 -22.50
CA GLN A 193 42.40 -3.23 -21.43
C GLN A 193 42.90 -2.11 -20.56
N ALA A 194 43.33 -1.02 -21.20
CA ALA A 194 43.89 0.13 -20.52
C ALA A 194 42.85 0.79 -19.60
N ALA A 195 41.61 0.93 -20.08
CA ALA A 195 40.51 1.46 -19.29
C ALA A 195 40.24 0.60 -18.04
N MET A 196 40.17 -0.72 -18.20
CA MET A 196 39.93 -1.63 -17.07
C MET A 196 41.10 -1.68 -16.09
N LEU A 197 42.34 -1.61 -16.58
CA LEU A 197 43.51 -1.50 -15.70
C LEU A 197 43.51 -0.20 -14.93
N TYR A 198 43.16 0.93 -15.55
CA TYR A 198 43.07 2.22 -14.87
C TYR A 198 42.08 2.18 -13.69
N VAL A 199 40.88 1.64 -13.93
CA VAL A 199 39.81 1.53 -12.93
C VAL A 199 40.22 0.64 -11.75
N GLN A 200 40.96 -0.45 -11.98
CA GLN A 200 41.39 -1.40 -10.94
C GLN A 200 42.55 -0.92 -10.02
N LEU A 201 43.19 0.21 -10.32
CA LEU A 201 44.42 0.60 -9.61
C LEU A 201 44.16 1.33 -8.29
N GLN A 202 45.20 1.38 -7.45
CA GLN A 202 45.11 1.86 -6.06
C GLN A 202 44.96 3.39 -5.94
N TYR A 203 45.32 4.16 -6.97
CA TYR A 203 45.28 5.63 -6.96
C TYR A 203 44.49 6.13 -8.17
N ASN A 204 43.56 7.09 -7.96
CA ASN A 204 42.51 7.37 -8.95
C ASN A 204 42.94 8.29 -10.11
N ASP A 205 44.05 9.00 -9.99
CA ASP A 205 44.53 9.97 -11.00
C ASP A 205 45.93 9.64 -11.55
N MET A 206 46.60 8.61 -11.01
CA MET A 206 47.97 8.23 -11.38
C MET A 206 48.21 6.72 -11.21
N MET A 207 49.05 6.15 -12.06
CA MET A 207 49.46 4.74 -11.96
C MET A 207 50.89 4.66 -11.41
N VAL A 208 51.03 4.10 -10.21
CA VAL A 208 52.29 4.15 -9.45
C VAL A 208 52.92 2.76 -9.32
N PRO A 209 54.08 2.52 -9.96
CA PRO A 209 54.76 1.23 -9.86
C PRO A 209 55.02 0.79 -8.42
N ILE A 210 54.87 -0.50 -8.14
CA ILE A 210 55.04 -1.16 -6.82
C ILE A 210 53.98 -0.75 -5.79
N TYR A 211 53.44 0.46 -5.84
CA TYR A 211 52.34 0.88 -4.96
C TYR A 211 51.09 -0.01 -5.14
N ASP A 212 50.87 -0.50 -6.35
CA ASP A 212 49.80 -1.46 -6.65
C ASP A 212 49.97 -2.84 -5.99
N PHE A 213 51.12 -3.12 -5.37
CA PHE A 213 51.35 -4.37 -4.62
C PHE A 213 50.90 -4.28 -3.16
N TYR A 214 50.61 -3.07 -2.66
CA TYR A 214 50.06 -2.87 -1.32
C TYR A 214 48.56 -3.19 -1.38
N ARG A 215 48.13 -4.22 -0.64
CA ARG A 215 46.74 -4.69 -0.70
C ARG A 215 45.81 -3.81 0.11
N HIS A 216 44.55 -3.77 -0.30
CA HIS A 216 43.50 -3.10 0.44
C HIS A 216 43.14 -3.90 1.71
N ARG A 217 43.06 -3.23 2.87
CA ARG A 217 42.43 -3.75 4.08
C ARG A 217 42.08 -2.63 5.06
N ASN A 218 40.87 -2.66 5.60
CA ASN A 218 40.39 -1.67 6.55
C ASN A 218 40.78 -1.92 8.00
N GLY A 219 40.55 -0.91 8.84
CA GLY A 219 40.78 -0.95 10.28
C GLY A 219 42.22 -0.56 10.68
N PRO A 220 42.39 0.34 11.68
CA PRO A 220 43.70 0.88 12.09
C PRO A 220 44.67 -0.19 12.63
N LYS A 221 44.15 -1.38 12.93
CA LYS A 221 44.93 -2.57 13.26
C LYS A 221 45.60 -3.20 12.05
N TYR A 222 45.05 -3.09 10.84
CA TYR A 222 45.49 -3.86 9.68
C TYR A 222 46.22 -3.01 8.64
N TYR A 223 45.66 -1.87 8.20
CA TYR A 223 46.41 -0.98 7.33
C TYR A 223 47.60 -0.39 8.08
N ASN A 224 48.77 -0.46 7.45
CA ASN A 224 50.05 -0.18 8.12
C ASN A 224 50.98 0.70 7.28
N THR A 225 50.48 1.21 6.15
CA THR A 225 51.19 2.13 5.25
C THR A 225 50.37 3.40 4.98
N PHE A 226 51.05 4.48 4.63
CA PHE A 226 50.41 5.73 4.20
C PHE A 226 51.32 6.49 3.23
N VAL A 227 50.72 7.32 2.38
CA VAL A 227 51.44 8.17 1.43
C VAL A 227 51.95 9.43 2.14
N VAL A 228 53.23 9.75 1.94
CA VAL A 228 53.88 10.94 2.50
C VAL A 228 53.90 12.03 1.43
N ARG A 229 52.94 12.96 1.46
CA ARG A 229 52.89 14.14 0.55
C ARG A 229 52.97 15.47 1.30
N ASP A 230 53.57 16.47 0.64
CA ASP A 230 53.42 17.90 0.94
C ASP A 230 52.76 18.56 -0.29
N MET A 231 51.42 18.58 -0.35
CA MET A 231 50.67 19.08 -1.50
C MET A 231 50.67 20.61 -1.67
N ASN A 232 51.35 21.35 -0.79
CA ASN A 232 51.39 22.82 -0.86
C ASN A 232 52.49 23.41 -1.74
N ASN A 233 53.30 22.58 -2.41
CA ASN A 233 54.46 23.06 -3.15
C ASN A 233 54.33 22.91 -4.67
N ASN A 234 53.28 23.50 -5.23
CA ASN A 234 53.17 23.77 -6.68
C ASN A 234 54.15 24.87 -7.17
N ASN A 235 55.15 25.24 -6.35
CA ASN A 235 56.21 26.17 -6.75
C ASN A 235 57.47 25.38 -7.14
N ASN A 236 57.63 25.30 -8.44
CA ASN A 236 58.70 24.69 -9.24
C ASN A 236 60.10 25.30 -8.99
N ASN A 237 60.57 25.39 -7.74
CA ASN A 237 61.79 26.15 -7.42
C ASN A 237 62.62 25.69 -6.20
N ASN A 238 62.59 24.42 -5.80
CA ASN A 238 63.62 23.90 -4.87
C ASN A 238 63.97 22.43 -5.14
N ASN A 239 65.27 22.12 -5.08
CA ASN A 239 65.97 20.86 -5.38
C ASN A 239 65.54 19.59 -4.56
N ASN A 240 64.26 19.37 -4.27
CA ASN A 240 63.78 18.13 -3.65
C ASN A 240 62.72 17.46 -4.52
N ASN A 241 63.11 17.07 -5.74
CA ASN A 241 62.29 16.28 -6.66
C ASN A 241 62.27 14.81 -6.22
N LYS A 242 61.64 14.52 -5.07
CA LYS A 242 61.72 13.19 -4.43
C LYS A 242 60.67 12.17 -4.92
N GLY A 243 59.70 12.56 -5.74
CA GLY A 243 58.64 11.64 -6.19
C GLY A 243 57.64 11.26 -5.08
N MET A 244 56.78 10.27 -5.36
CA MET A 244 55.81 9.74 -4.39
C MET A 244 56.51 8.87 -3.34
N GLN A 245 56.20 9.10 -2.06
CA GLN A 245 56.77 8.35 -0.94
C GLN A 245 55.69 7.60 -0.17
N VAL A 246 55.98 6.38 0.25
CA VAL A 246 55.12 5.57 1.13
C VAL A 246 55.92 5.25 2.40
N ALA A 247 55.33 5.44 3.57
CA ALA A 247 55.96 5.14 4.85
C ALA A 247 55.08 4.27 5.74
N ALA A 248 55.69 3.64 6.74
CA ALA A 248 54.99 2.82 7.72
C ALA A 248 54.15 3.70 8.67
N LEU A 249 52.84 3.47 8.74
CA LEU A 249 51.92 4.22 9.61
C LEU A 249 52.07 3.85 11.09
N ARG A 250 52.46 2.61 11.35
CA ARG A 250 52.75 2.03 12.66
C ARG A 250 53.96 1.09 12.58
N ASP A 251 54.36 0.54 13.72
CA ASP A 251 55.35 -0.55 13.73
C ASP A 251 54.74 -1.78 13.02
N ILE A 252 55.56 -2.44 12.18
CA ILE A 252 55.17 -3.60 11.36
C ILE A 252 56.05 -4.78 11.74
N GLU A 253 55.42 -5.90 12.08
CA GLU A 253 56.10 -7.11 12.55
C GLU A 253 56.61 -7.99 11.39
N VAL A 254 57.55 -8.89 11.68
CA VAL A 254 58.09 -9.81 10.66
C VAL A 254 57.00 -10.79 10.23
N GLY A 255 56.79 -10.92 8.92
CA GLY A 255 55.78 -11.77 8.31
C GLY A 255 54.43 -11.06 8.10
N GLU A 256 54.27 -9.85 8.63
CA GLU A 256 53.06 -9.04 8.44
C GLU A 256 52.98 -8.50 7.00
N GLU A 257 51.81 -8.57 6.39
CA GLU A 257 51.56 -8.04 5.05
C GLU A 257 51.39 -6.52 5.08
N LEU A 258 51.85 -5.86 4.02
CA LEU A 258 51.74 -4.41 3.87
C LEU A 258 50.39 -4.05 3.26
N HIS A 259 49.56 -3.42 4.08
CA HIS A 259 48.20 -3.06 3.74
C HIS A 259 48.03 -1.54 3.70
N GLN A 260 47.14 -1.10 2.82
CA GLN A 260 46.60 0.25 2.77
C GLN A 260 45.09 0.19 2.74
N SER A 261 44.44 1.32 3.04
CA SER A 261 43.00 1.43 2.89
C SER A 261 42.67 2.40 1.76
N ILE A 262 41.63 2.07 0.98
CA ILE A 262 41.13 2.87 -0.15
C ILE A 262 40.02 3.83 0.33
N ASN A 263 39.20 3.41 1.30
CA ASN A 263 38.05 4.15 1.83
C ASN A 263 38.23 4.65 3.29
N GLN A 264 39.32 4.26 3.96
CA GLN A 264 39.77 4.76 5.28
C GLN A 264 41.22 5.29 5.25
N CYS A 265 41.70 5.72 4.09
CA CYS A 265 43.03 6.33 3.91
C CYS A 265 43.21 7.64 4.66
N HIS A 266 44.48 8.04 4.83
CA HIS A 266 44.84 9.27 5.53
C HIS A 266 44.65 10.54 4.68
N ASP A 267 44.66 10.40 3.34
CA ASP A 267 44.63 11.50 2.36
C ASP A 267 43.44 11.44 1.39
N CYS A 268 42.43 10.60 1.63
CA CYS A 268 41.18 10.61 0.84
C CYS A 268 40.21 11.71 1.26
N HIS A 269 39.32 12.07 0.32
CA HIS A 269 38.26 13.05 0.50
C HIS A 269 37.08 12.50 1.35
N GLU A 270 36.24 13.38 1.89
CA GLU A 270 35.06 13.00 2.71
C GLU A 270 34.04 12.13 1.94
N SER A 271 34.05 12.17 0.59
CA SER A 271 33.18 11.36 -0.28
C SER A 271 33.40 9.84 -0.18
N TYR A 272 34.53 9.38 0.35
CA TYR A 272 34.82 7.94 0.52
C TYR A 272 34.07 7.29 1.70
N GLN A 273 33.29 8.07 2.45
CA GLN A 273 32.41 7.51 3.49
C GLN A 273 31.32 6.59 2.91
N MET A 274 30.89 6.87 1.67
CA MET A 274 29.89 6.11 0.91
C MET A 274 30.53 5.09 -0.05
N TYR A 275 31.77 4.69 0.21
CA TYR A 275 32.51 3.75 -0.63
C TYR A 275 32.87 2.49 0.19
N GLY A 276 32.25 1.36 -0.12
CA GLY A 276 32.35 0.10 0.62
C GLY A 276 32.67 -1.11 -0.25
N SER A 277 32.35 -2.30 0.27
CA SER A 277 32.61 -3.61 -0.34
C SER A 277 31.95 -3.76 -1.70
N SER A 278 30.76 -3.20 -1.88
CA SER A 278 30.02 -3.21 -3.15
C SER A 278 30.71 -2.39 -4.22
N GLU A 279 31.14 -1.17 -3.89
CA GLU A 279 31.85 -0.28 -4.80
C GLU A 279 33.25 -0.81 -5.11
N LEU A 280 33.94 -1.41 -4.12
CA LEU A 280 35.21 -2.11 -4.32
C LEU A 280 35.08 -3.32 -5.25
N PHE A 281 33.97 -4.05 -5.16
CA PHE A 281 33.67 -5.15 -6.08
C PHE A 281 33.42 -4.63 -7.51
N ARG A 282 32.58 -3.59 -7.64
CA ARG A 282 32.27 -2.94 -8.93
C ARG A 282 33.50 -2.35 -9.62
N ASP A 283 34.29 -1.57 -8.88
CA ASP A 283 35.35 -0.74 -9.46
C ASP A 283 36.72 -1.43 -9.42
N LYS A 284 36.99 -2.24 -8.40
CA LYS A 284 38.33 -2.84 -8.20
C LYS A 284 38.34 -4.35 -8.36
N GLY A 285 37.17 -5.01 -8.37
CA GLY A 285 37.08 -6.47 -8.43
C GLY A 285 37.53 -7.12 -7.13
N ILE A 286 37.46 -6.38 -6.02
CA ILE A 286 37.96 -6.77 -4.72
C ILE A 286 36.77 -6.94 -3.79
N ILE A 287 36.76 -8.07 -3.09
CA ILE A 287 35.85 -8.32 -1.99
C ILE A 287 36.64 -8.13 -0.69
N GLU A 288 36.16 -7.23 0.15
CA GLU A 288 36.90 -6.77 1.32
C GLU A 288 37.07 -7.86 2.39
N GLU A 289 38.26 -7.93 3.01
CA GLU A 289 38.48 -8.74 4.23
C GLU A 289 38.05 -7.96 5.48
N PHE A 290 37.70 -8.64 6.57
CA PHE A 290 37.36 -7.96 7.82
C PHE A 290 38.46 -7.01 8.32
N PRO A 291 38.09 -5.79 8.75
CA PRO A 291 36.73 -5.24 8.78
C PRO A 291 36.15 -4.87 7.41
N GLN A 292 34.89 -5.21 7.17
CA GLN A 292 34.19 -4.95 5.91
C GLN A 292 33.22 -3.79 6.06
N ARG A 293 33.24 -2.81 5.16
CA ARG A 293 32.25 -1.72 5.09
C ARG A 293 31.20 -2.04 4.03
N TRP A 294 29.94 -1.85 4.36
CA TRP A 294 28.81 -2.02 3.44
C TRP A 294 27.99 -0.73 3.36
N VAL A 295 27.54 -0.40 2.16
CA VAL A 295 26.74 0.79 1.84
C VAL A 295 25.48 0.33 1.15
N ILE A 296 24.31 0.70 1.70
CA ILE A 296 22.99 0.37 1.14
C ILE A 296 22.29 1.69 0.76
N ASP A 297 21.98 1.83 -0.52
CA ASP A 297 21.33 2.99 -1.16
C ASP A 297 19.90 2.61 -1.56
N PRO A 298 18.89 3.51 -1.59
CA PRO A 298 18.90 4.98 -1.47
C PRO A 298 19.05 5.56 -0.05
N ASP A 299 19.03 4.72 0.99
CA ASP A 299 18.86 5.18 2.38
C ASP A 299 20.12 5.67 3.08
N SER A 300 21.24 5.72 2.37
CA SER A 300 22.54 6.13 2.93
C SER A 300 22.94 5.35 4.19
N ILE A 301 22.59 4.06 4.25
CA ILE A 301 22.90 3.20 5.39
C ILE A 301 24.33 2.68 5.23
N VAL A 302 25.19 3.00 6.20
CA VAL A 302 26.59 2.55 6.20
C VAL A 302 26.91 1.83 7.50
N PHE A 303 27.41 0.61 7.39
CA PHE A 303 27.84 -0.19 8.55
C PHE A 303 29.13 -0.95 8.26
N GLU A 304 29.83 -1.33 9.32
CA GLU A 304 31.06 -2.12 9.26
C GLU A 304 30.94 -3.40 10.06
N LEU A 305 31.44 -4.50 9.52
CA LEU A 305 31.54 -5.78 10.20
C LEU A 305 32.95 -5.96 10.74
N HIS A 306 33.09 -6.18 12.04
CA HIS A 306 34.38 -6.38 12.70
C HIS A 306 34.45 -7.76 13.33
N GLN A 307 35.54 -8.49 13.08
CA GLN A 307 35.77 -9.79 13.72
C GLN A 307 36.36 -9.58 15.12
N ASN A 308 35.78 -10.21 16.14
CA ASN A 308 36.23 -10.07 17.52
C ASN A 308 37.60 -10.72 17.77
N ASP A 309 38.49 -10.00 18.44
CA ASP A 309 39.87 -10.39 18.70
C ASP A 309 40.03 -11.51 19.77
N ASN A 310 38.94 -11.92 20.44
CA ASN A 310 38.97 -12.87 21.56
C ASN A 310 38.94 -14.36 21.19
N ASN A 311 39.21 -14.72 19.91
CA ASN A 311 39.20 -16.11 19.40
C ASN A 311 37.85 -16.86 19.52
N ASP A 312 36.74 -16.17 19.75
CA ASP A 312 35.40 -16.78 19.74
C ASP A 312 34.72 -16.76 18.35
N GLY A 313 35.32 -16.04 17.39
CA GLY A 313 34.84 -15.95 16.01
C GLY A 313 33.59 -15.10 15.85
N LYS A 314 33.20 -14.31 16.86
CA LYS A 314 32.02 -13.44 16.79
C LYS A 314 32.28 -12.26 15.83
N ILE A 315 31.27 -11.90 15.03
CA ILE A 315 31.27 -10.70 14.18
C ILE A 315 30.38 -9.66 14.85
N ASP A 316 30.89 -8.45 15.00
CA ASP A 316 30.20 -7.30 15.60
C ASP A 316 29.86 -6.28 14.50
N VAL A 317 28.63 -5.74 14.52
CA VAL A 317 28.16 -4.71 13.58
C VAL A 317 28.44 -3.32 14.16
N HIS A 318 29.02 -2.44 13.35
CA HIS A 318 29.34 -1.07 13.71
C HIS A 318 28.70 -0.10 12.72
N TRP A 319 27.59 0.52 13.12
CA TRP A 319 26.90 1.54 12.33
C TRP A 319 27.74 2.81 12.20
N VAL A 320 28.10 3.17 10.96
CA VAL A 320 28.86 4.39 10.63
C VAL A 320 27.91 5.59 10.56
N THR A 321 26.71 5.38 10.02
CA THR A 321 25.60 6.34 10.06
C THR A 321 24.63 5.98 11.19
N PRO A 322 24.08 6.95 11.95
CA PRO A 322 23.09 6.66 12.98
C PRO A 322 21.82 6.05 12.37
N LEU A 323 21.27 5.01 13.00
CA LEU A 323 19.94 4.49 12.64
C LEU A 323 18.86 5.56 12.93
N PRO A 324 17.89 5.78 12.03
CA PRO A 324 16.77 6.68 12.27
C PRO A 324 15.87 6.17 13.40
N TYR A 325 15.41 7.08 14.27
CA TYR A 325 14.66 6.77 15.50
C TYR A 325 13.14 6.56 15.29
N PHE A 326 12.63 6.62 14.06
CA PHE A 326 11.19 6.50 13.78
C PHE A 326 10.79 5.03 13.59
N GLU A 327 9.85 4.57 14.42
CA GLU A 327 9.40 3.17 14.49
C GLU A 327 8.88 2.62 13.15
N GLY A 328 8.15 3.42 12.37
CA GLY A 328 7.67 3.01 11.04
C GLY A 328 8.78 2.78 10.01
N TYR A 329 9.82 3.62 10.03
CA TYR A 329 10.96 3.47 9.12
C TYR A 329 11.83 2.26 9.49
N LEU A 330 11.98 1.98 10.79
CA LEU A 330 12.72 0.80 11.25
C LEU A 330 12.03 -0.50 10.82
N ARG A 331 10.69 -0.59 10.94
CA ARG A 331 9.90 -1.75 10.47
C ARG A 331 10.05 -1.98 8.97
N GLU A 332 9.98 -0.92 8.17
CA GLU A 332 10.15 -1.01 6.71
C GLU A 332 11.58 -1.44 6.33
N LEU A 333 12.58 -0.91 7.04
CA LEU A 333 13.97 -1.31 6.88
C LEU A 333 14.18 -2.80 7.19
N ILE A 334 13.59 -3.30 8.28
CA ILE A 334 13.64 -4.72 8.66
C ILE A 334 13.03 -5.59 7.55
N LYS A 335 11.79 -5.31 7.13
CA LYS A 335 11.07 -6.06 6.09
C LYS A 335 11.85 -6.14 4.78
N ARG A 336 12.47 -5.03 4.39
CA ARG A 336 13.31 -4.98 3.18
C ARG A 336 14.59 -5.79 3.32
N LEU A 337 15.28 -5.71 4.46
CA LEU A 337 16.49 -6.49 4.72
C LEU A 337 16.20 -7.99 4.73
N GLU A 338 15.06 -8.41 5.32
CA GLU A 338 14.58 -9.80 5.28
C GLU A 338 14.38 -10.30 3.86
N SER A 339 13.60 -9.56 3.05
CA SER A 339 13.36 -9.89 1.64
C SER A 339 14.66 -10.00 0.83
N SER A 340 15.62 -9.09 1.09
CA SER A 340 16.93 -9.06 0.45
C SER A 340 17.81 -10.26 0.81
N VAL A 341 17.86 -10.64 2.10
CA VAL A 341 18.59 -11.82 2.59
C VAL A 341 17.99 -13.08 1.99
N PHE A 342 16.66 -13.18 1.98
CA PHE A 342 15.95 -14.31 1.40
C PHE A 342 16.26 -14.45 -0.09
N HIS A 343 16.17 -13.37 -0.86
CA HIS A 343 16.50 -13.37 -2.29
C HIS A 343 17.95 -13.79 -2.57
N LEU A 344 18.92 -13.22 -1.86
CA LEU A 344 20.34 -13.57 -2.08
C LEU A 344 20.63 -15.03 -1.70
N HIS A 345 19.97 -15.55 -0.66
CA HIS A 345 20.03 -16.96 -0.30
C HIS A 345 19.42 -17.85 -1.40
N PHE A 346 18.23 -17.48 -1.86
CA PHE A 346 17.46 -18.15 -2.90
C PHE A 346 18.21 -18.20 -4.25
N MET A 347 18.82 -17.10 -4.67
CA MET A 347 19.67 -17.08 -5.86
C MET A 347 20.88 -18.00 -5.69
N ARG A 348 21.53 -18.02 -4.52
CA ARG A 348 22.68 -18.89 -4.28
C ARG A 348 22.35 -20.36 -4.37
N THR A 349 21.20 -20.78 -3.86
CA THR A 349 20.79 -22.19 -3.89
C THR A 349 20.30 -22.60 -5.28
N ARG A 350 19.55 -21.73 -5.96
CA ARG A 350 18.87 -22.08 -7.21
C ARG A 350 19.68 -21.78 -8.45
N ALA A 351 20.21 -20.56 -8.57
CA ALA A 351 20.94 -20.09 -9.73
C ALA A 351 22.30 -20.79 -9.87
N PHE A 352 22.97 -21.11 -8.75
CA PHE A 352 24.21 -21.88 -8.76
C PHE A 352 24.05 -23.19 -9.54
N ASN A 353 22.99 -23.94 -9.27
CA ASN A 353 22.74 -25.24 -9.92
C ASN A 353 22.24 -25.11 -11.38
N LEU A 354 21.62 -24.00 -11.75
CA LEU A 354 21.08 -23.75 -13.10
C LEU A 354 22.15 -23.24 -14.08
N TYR A 355 23.06 -22.40 -13.57
CA TYR A 355 24.06 -21.71 -14.37
C TYR A 355 25.44 -22.38 -14.33
N GLN A 356 25.71 -23.27 -13.37
CA GLN A 356 27.01 -23.95 -13.23
C GLN A 356 27.46 -24.65 -14.53
N ASP A 357 26.55 -25.28 -15.27
CA ASP A 357 26.88 -25.96 -16.54
C ASP A 357 27.06 -24.99 -17.72
N GLN A 358 26.75 -23.71 -17.54
CA GLN A 358 26.82 -22.64 -18.54
C GLN A 358 27.99 -21.67 -18.30
N VAL A 359 28.75 -21.85 -17.22
CA VAL A 359 29.90 -21.02 -16.84
C VAL A 359 30.93 -20.96 -17.97
N GLN A 360 31.10 -19.77 -18.54
CA GLN A 360 32.08 -19.50 -19.59
C GLN A 360 33.43 -19.09 -19.01
N ASP A 361 33.43 -18.35 -17.91
CA ASP A 361 34.62 -17.93 -17.16
C ASP A 361 34.45 -18.28 -15.67
N GLN A 362 35.27 -19.21 -15.18
CA GLN A 362 35.22 -19.67 -13.79
C GLN A 362 35.60 -18.56 -12.80
N GLN A 363 36.45 -17.62 -13.21
CA GLN A 363 36.89 -16.54 -12.34
C GLN A 363 35.75 -15.53 -12.10
N GLU A 364 34.98 -15.19 -13.13
CA GLU A 364 33.78 -14.35 -13.00
C GLU A 364 32.76 -15.02 -12.08
N TRP A 365 32.50 -16.31 -12.29
CA TRP A 365 31.60 -17.11 -11.48
C TRP A 365 31.98 -17.13 -10.00
N ASP A 366 33.25 -17.45 -9.71
CA ASP A 366 33.76 -17.49 -8.34
C ASP A 366 33.67 -16.11 -7.66
N LEU A 367 33.93 -15.03 -8.41
CA LEU A 367 33.89 -13.66 -7.92
C LEU A 367 32.46 -13.19 -7.63
N ILE A 368 31.50 -13.45 -8.52
CA ILE A 368 30.06 -13.14 -8.32
C ILE A 368 29.52 -13.89 -7.10
N TRP A 369 29.85 -15.18 -6.96
CA TRP A 369 29.34 -15.97 -5.84
C TRP A 369 29.98 -15.63 -4.51
N GLU A 370 31.28 -15.33 -4.50
CA GLU A 370 31.92 -14.80 -3.31
C GLU A 370 31.26 -13.48 -2.89
N TYR A 371 30.94 -12.60 -3.84
CA TYR A 371 30.28 -11.32 -3.56
C TYR A 371 28.88 -11.52 -2.98
N ASN A 372 28.03 -12.31 -3.64
CA ASN A 372 26.71 -12.68 -3.15
C ASN A 372 26.77 -13.24 -1.73
N ARG A 373 27.72 -14.13 -1.45
CA ARG A 373 27.89 -14.72 -0.13
C ARG A 373 28.22 -13.67 0.92
N GLN A 374 29.15 -12.76 0.64
CA GLN A 374 29.54 -11.73 1.60
C GLN A 374 28.43 -10.70 1.80
N LEU A 375 27.71 -10.32 0.73
CA LEU A 375 26.56 -9.42 0.82
C LEU A 375 25.42 -10.03 1.65
N ALA A 376 25.04 -11.28 1.37
CA ALA A 376 24.01 -11.98 2.12
C ALA A 376 24.35 -12.08 3.62
N ASN A 377 25.60 -12.43 3.93
CA ASN A 377 26.07 -12.47 5.32
C ASN A 377 26.00 -11.08 5.97
N ALA A 378 26.43 -10.04 5.25
CA ALA A 378 26.44 -8.68 5.78
C ALA A 378 25.04 -8.17 6.11
N LEU A 379 24.07 -8.38 5.20
CA LEU A 379 22.67 -8.02 5.43
C LEU A 379 22.06 -8.82 6.58
N ALA A 380 22.39 -10.12 6.70
CA ALA A 380 21.91 -10.94 7.82
C ALA A 380 22.49 -10.46 9.17
N TYR A 381 23.77 -10.10 9.23
CA TYR A 381 24.36 -9.52 10.45
C TYR A 381 23.71 -8.17 10.80
N ALA A 382 23.47 -7.31 9.82
CA ALA A 382 22.81 -6.02 10.02
C ALA A 382 21.35 -6.17 10.50
N HIS A 383 20.59 -7.08 9.89
CA HIS A 383 19.22 -7.41 10.29
C HIS A 383 19.17 -7.92 11.74
N ASN A 384 20.01 -8.90 12.10
CA ASN A 384 20.07 -9.42 13.47
C ASN A 384 20.45 -8.37 14.52
N ASP A 385 21.36 -7.45 14.20
CA ASP A 385 21.75 -6.37 15.12
C ASP A 385 20.62 -5.34 15.33
N ILE A 386 19.72 -5.18 14.34
CA ILE A 386 18.49 -4.39 14.44
C ILE A 386 17.40 -5.15 15.23
N ASP A 387 17.24 -6.45 14.97
CA ASP A 387 16.15 -7.29 15.51
C ASP A 387 16.38 -7.80 16.96
N ASP A 388 17.62 -7.72 17.47
CA ASP A 388 17.95 -7.89 18.91
C ASP A 388 17.23 -6.87 19.83
N VAL A 389 16.41 -5.99 19.25
CA VAL A 389 15.47 -5.07 19.91
C VAL A 389 14.04 -5.64 20.05
N GLU A 390 13.62 -6.66 19.27
CA GLU A 390 12.24 -7.23 19.25
C GLU A 390 12.10 -8.80 19.20
N GLU A 391 13.09 -9.59 19.67
CA GLU A 391 12.94 -11.03 20.03
C GLU A 391 12.72 -12.08 18.90
N THR A 392 13.16 -11.84 17.66
CA THR A 392 13.37 -12.89 16.64
C THR A 392 14.85 -12.95 16.20
N HIS A 393 15.37 -14.11 15.78
CA HIS A 393 16.80 -14.28 15.45
C HIS A 393 16.97 -15.15 14.18
N TYR A 394 17.58 -14.60 13.12
CA TYR A 394 18.10 -15.41 12.02
C TYR A 394 19.53 -15.88 12.32
N MET A 395 19.83 -17.19 12.27
CA MET A 395 21.22 -17.62 12.39
C MET A 395 22.00 -17.34 11.09
N PRO A 396 23.17 -16.65 11.14
CA PRO A 396 24.03 -16.52 9.96
C PRO A 396 24.53 -17.89 9.47
N ILE A 397 24.83 -17.98 8.17
CA ILE A 397 25.22 -19.22 7.46
C ILE A 397 26.49 -19.89 8.03
N ILE A 398 27.25 -19.19 8.88
CA ILE A 398 28.47 -19.70 9.52
C ILE A 398 28.16 -20.13 10.96
N ALA A 399 28.18 -21.44 11.22
CA ALA A 399 28.28 -21.94 12.59
C ALA A 399 29.62 -21.50 13.21
N LYS A 400 29.64 -21.22 14.52
CA LYS A 400 30.86 -20.87 15.30
C LYS A 400 32.03 -21.79 14.91
N GLY A 401 32.97 -21.26 14.12
CA GLY A 401 34.18 -22.00 13.70
C GLY A 401 34.46 -22.04 12.20
N GLY A 402 33.58 -21.54 11.33
CA GLY A 402 33.90 -21.42 9.89
C GLY A 402 33.75 -22.70 9.06
N GLU A 403 33.01 -23.71 9.54
CA GLU A 403 32.63 -24.88 8.72
C GLU A 403 31.19 -24.74 8.22
N GLU A 404 30.99 -25.05 6.92
CA GLU A 404 29.67 -25.14 6.27
C GLU A 404 28.82 -26.25 6.90
N VAL A 405 27.56 -25.96 7.24
CA VAL A 405 26.58 -27.00 7.62
C VAL A 405 26.06 -27.63 6.33
N CYS A 406 26.67 -28.75 5.91
CA CYS A 406 26.35 -29.49 4.68
C CYS A 406 25.24 -30.54 4.88
N MET A 407 24.29 -30.64 3.93
CA MET A 407 23.49 -31.85 3.70
C MET A 407 24.23 -32.76 2.71
N LEU A 408 24.51 -34.01 3.10
CA LEU A 408 25.12 -35.03 2.23
C LEU A 408 24.01 -35.87 1.57
N LEU A 409 23.92 -35.83 0.23
CA LEU A 409 22.91 -36.56 -0.55
C LEU A 409 23.17 -38.07 -0.71
N ASP A 410 24.22 -38.64 -0.11
CA ASP A 410 24.58 -40.03 -0.35
C ASP A 410 25.20 -40.70 0.87
N SER A 411 24.54 -41.76 1.38
CA SER A 411 25.08 -42.62 2.45
C SER A 411 26.20 -43.55 1.98
N SER A 412 26.60 -43.46 0.71
CA SER A 412 27.74 -44.17 0.15
C SER A 412 29.02 -43.33 0.23
N ALA A 413 29.68 -43.40 1.39
CA ALA A 413 31.03 -42.89 1.56
C ALA A 413 32.00 -43.57 0.57
N GLU A 414 32.48 -42.83 -0.43
CA GLU A 414 33.90 -42.70 -0.83
C GLU A 414 34.03 -41.87 -2.13
N ALA A 415 34.61 -40.67 -1.99
CA ALA A 415 35.09 -39.74 -3.02
C ALA A 415 34.04 -38.86 -3.76
N GLY A 416 33.82 -37.64 -3.24
CA GLY A 416 33.42 -36.47 -4.05
C GLY A 416 31.95 -36.03 -4.01
N GLY A 417 31.26 -36.10 -2.86
CA GLY A 417 29.89 -35.59 -2.73
C GLY A 417 29.83 -34.05 -2.80
N GLN A 418 28.88 -33.51 -3.57
CA GLN A 418 28.54 -32.07 -3.60
C GLN A 418 27.89 -31.68 -2.26
N CYS A 419 28.39 -30.62 -1.63
CA CYS A 419 27.82 -30.03 -0.41
C CYS A 419 26.68 -29.07 -0.80
N TYR A 420 25.51 -29.25 -0.18
CA TYR A 420 24.39 -28.32 -0.30
C TYR A 420 24.15 -27.64 1.07
N PRO A 421 24.02 -26.31 1.13
CA PRO A 421 23.71 -25.61 2.37
C PRO A 421 22.34 -26.03 2.90
N ARG A 422 22.14 -25.94 4.23
CA ARG A 422 20.83 -26.18 4.88
C ARG A 422 19.78 -25.27 4.22
N MET A 423 18.80 -25.87 3.54
CA MET A 423 17.72 -25.19 2.81
C MET A 423 16.60 -24.81 3.79
N ILE A 424 16.92 -23.98 4.78
CA ILE A 424 15.90 -23.41 5.68
C ILE A 424 15.08 -22.43 4.81
N ASN A 425 13.76 -22.64 4.70
CA ASN A 425 12.79 -21.79 3.99
C ASN A 425 12.81 -21.80 2.45
N HIS A 426 13.37 -22.81 1.78
CA HIS A 426 13.29 -22.89 0.30
C HIS A 426 11.89 -23.24 -0.24
N TYR A 427 11.12 -24.02 0.52
CA TYR A 427 9.76 -24.41 0.17
C TYR A 427 8.79 -23.72 1.12
N ASP A 428 7.92 -22.90 0.55
CA ASP A 428 6.85 -22.21 1.27
C ASP A 428 5.87 -23.22 1.90
N GLU A 429 5.36 -22.94 3.09
CA GLU A 429 4.43 -23.85 3.80
C GLU A 429 3.02 -23.88 3.17
N MET A 430 2.72 -22.89 2.33
CA MET A 430 1.47 -22.63 1.64
C MET A 430 0.31 -22.30 2.57
N GLU A 431 0.60 -21.56 3.64
CA GLU A 431 -0.43 -21.00 4.53
C GLU A 431 -1.27 -19.94 3.81
N ASP A 432 -2.47 -19.68 4.34
CA ASP A 432 -3.33 -18.58 3.86
C ASP A 432 -2.72 -17.24 4.29
N GLU A 433 -2.67 -16.29 3.37
CA GLU A 433 -2.03 -14.99 3.57
C GLU A 433 -3.02 -13.87 3.24
N GLN A 434 -2.91 -12.76 3.96
CA GLN A 434 -3.67 -11.56 3.62
C GLN A 434 -3.18 -11.01 2.28
N ASP A 435 -4.10 -10.44 1.48
CA ASP A 435 -3.74 -9.76 0.24
C ASP A 435 -2.87 -8.53 0.56
N ASP A 436 -1.60 -8.57 0.16
CA ASP A 436 -0.57 -7.58 0.49
C ASP A 436 -0.23 -6.63 -0.68
N LEU A 437 -1.08 -6.62 -1.72
CA LEU A 437 -0.94 -5.69 -2.85
C LEU A 437 -1.23 -4.24 -2.41
N ASP A 438 -0.37 -3.31 -2.84
CA ASP A 438 -0.52 -1.89 -2.53
C ASP A 438 -1.51 -1.20 -3.48
N TYR A 439 -2.78 -1.15 -3.05
CA TYR A 439 -3.83 -0.44 -3.77
C TYR A 439 -3.89 1.07 -3.43
N ILE A 440 -3.00 1.59 -2.58
CA ILE A 440 -3.00 2.99 -2.13
C ILE A 440 -2.10 3.85 -3.02
N SER A 441 -1.07 3.25 -3.62
CA SER A 441 -0.16 3.94 -4.55
C SER A 441 -0.92 4.60 -5.73
N PRO A 442 -0.59 5.86 -6.09
CA PRO A 442 -1.19 6.55 -7.23
C PRO A 442 -1.02 5.77 -8.54
N THR A 443 -2.08 5.75 -9.34
CA THR A 443 -2.10 5.05 -10.64
C THR A 443 -1.74 5.94 -11.83
N CYS A 444 -1.38 7.21 -11.58
CA CYS A 444 -0.86 8.16 -12.55
C CYS A 444 -0.10 9.28 -11.80
N ASP A 445 0.61 10.17 -12.51
CA ASP A 445 1.17 11.37 -11.88
C ASP A 445 0.05 12.37 -11.55
N ASN A 446 -0.23 12.53 -10.26
CA ASN A 446 -1.22 13.47 -9.73
C ASN A 446 -0.58 14.58 -8.86
N SER A 447 0.75 14.72 -8.89
CA SER A 447 1.46 15.66 -8.02
C SER A 447 1.02 17.12 -8.22
N GLU A 448 0.94 17.58 -9.47
CA GLU A 448 0.49 18.95 -9.80
C GLU A 448 -0.95 19.23 -9.34
N TRP A 449 -1.79 18.19 -9.28
CA TRP A 449 -3.21 18.28 -9.01
C TRP A 449 -3.50 18.38 -7.52
N MET A 450 -2.72 17.66 -6.71
CA MET A 450 -2.80 17.70 -5.24
C MET A 450 -2.16 18.96 -4.65
N GLU A 451 -1.23 19.60 -5.37
CA GLU A 451 -0.58 20.84 -4.94
C GLU A 451 -1.38 22.12 -5.24
N PHE A 452 -2.52 22.01 -5.94
CA PHE A 452 -3.35 23.15 -6.35
C PHE A 452 -2.57 24.27 -7.05
N VAL A 453 -1.59 23.92 -7.87
CA VAL A 453 -0.83 24.89 -8.64
C VAL A 453 -1.78 25.69 -9.54
N GLY A 454 -1.72 27.03 -9.46
CA GLY A 454 -2.58 27.92 -10.26
C GLY A 454 -3.96 28.20 -9.68
N TYR A 455 -4.29 27.69 -8.49
CA TYR A 455 -5.51 28.03 -7.78
C TYR A 455 -5.36 29.27 -6.89
N GLU A 456 -6.43 30.04 -6.77
CA GLU A 456 -6.59 31.11 -5.78
C GLU A 456 -7.59 30.68 -4.69
N THR A 457 -7.28 30.97 -3.43
CA THR A 457 -8.20 30.69 -2.32
C THR A 457 -9.37 31.67 -2.35
N LEU A 458 -10.58 31.14 -2.55
CA LEU A 458 -11.84 31.85 -2.45
C LEU A 458 -12.25 32.05 -0.99
N GLU A 459 -12.10 31.01 -0.17
CA GLU A 459 -12.46 31.06 1.25
C GLU A 459 -11.62 30.11 2.09
N ASP A 460 -11.32 30.55 3.31
CA ASP A 460 -10.59 29.82 4.34
C ASP A 460 -11.42 29.86 5.63
N ILE A 461 -11.88 28.69 6.06
CA ILE A 461 -12.93 28.54 7.08
C ILE A 461 -12.46 27.56 8.15
N GLN A 462 -12.44 28.02 9.40
CA GLN A 462 -12.32 27.14 10.57
C GLN A 462 -13.68 26.98 11.24
N THR A 463 -14.17 25.75 11.31
CA THR A 463 -15.39 25.39 12.06
C THR A 463 -15.03 24.75 13.41
N SER A 464 -16.05 24.41 14.20
CA SER A 464 -15.89 23.64 15.43
C SER A 464 -15.39 22.21 15.19
N TYR A 465 -15.50 21.72 13.96
CA TYR A 465 -15.23 20.34 13.57
C TYR A 465 -13.92 20.22 12.80
N GLN A 466 -13.70 21.09 11.82
CA GLN A 466 -12.68 20.92 10.79
C GLN A 466 -12.26 22.26 10.16
N HIS A 467 -11.14 22.23 9.43
CA HIS A 467 -10.69 23.34 8.59
C HIS A 467 -11.10 23.05 7.13
N ALA A 468 -11.67 24.04 6.44
CA ALA A 468 -12.11 23.90 5.05
C ALA A 468 -11.59 25.05 4.18
N LEU A 469 -11.09 24.70 3.00
CA LEU A 469 -10.60 25.62 1.98
C LEU A 469 -11.40 25.47 0.70
N PHE A 470 -11.83 26.59 0.12
CA PHE A 470 -12.41 26.64 -1.22
C PHE A 470 -11.43 27.37 -2.14
N ASN A 471 -11.00 26.70 -3.19
CA ASN A 471 -10.01 27.18 -4.14
C ASN A 471 -10.61 27.25 -5.54
N ARG A 472 -10.18 28.21 -6.37
CA ARG A 472 -10.58 28.33 -7.78
C ARG A 472 -9.37 28.41 -8.68
N HIS A 473 -9.35 27.61 -9.73
CA HIS A 473 -8.31 27.68 -10.75
C HIS A 473 -8.48 28.93 -11.62
N ASN A 474 -7.40 29.70 -11.77
CA ASN A 474 -7.42 31.01 -12.42
C ASN A 474 -7.83 30.97 -13.91
N GLU A 475 -7.51 29.89 -14.62
CA GLU A 475 -7.74 29.81 -16.07
C GLU A 475 -9.00 29.01 -16.45
N THR A 476 -9.23 27.89 -15.76
CA THR A 476 -10.34 26.96 -16.07
C THR A 476 -11.61 27.30 -15.30
N GLY A 477 -11.48 28.04 -14.19
CA GLY A 477 -12.59 28.31 -13.27
C GLY A 477 -12.99 27.11 -12.43
N ASP A 478 -12.22 26.01 -12.45
CA ASP A 478 -12.48 24.83 -11.63
C ASP A 478 -12.46 25.19 -10.15
N VAL A 479 -13.53 24.89 -9.43
CA VAL A 479 -13.63 25.14 -7.99
C VAL A 479 -13.40 23.82 -7.26
N CYS A 480 -12.53 23.84 -6.26
CA CYS A 480 -12.19 22.70 -5.43
C CYS A 480 -12.41 23.00 -3.95
N MET A 481 -12.80 21.99 -3.19
CA MET A 481 -12.94 22.04 -1.74
C MET A 481 -12.04 21.00 -1.11
N ASP A 482 -11.26 21.45 -0.14
CA ASP A 482 -10.42 20.59 0.70
C ASP A 482 -10.83 20.75 2.16
N ILE A 483 -10.80 19.65 2.90
CA ILE A 483 -11.08 19.60 4.34
C ILE A 483 -9.87 18.97 5.01
N ASP A 484 -9.30 19.65 6.00
CA ASP A 484 -8.11 19.24 6.74
C ASP A 484 -6.97 18.76 5.80
N GLU A 485 -6.71 19.55 4.76
CA GLU A 485 -5.68 19.29 3.72
C GLU A 485 -5.97 18.09 2.79
N ILE A 486 -7.17 17.52 2.84
CA ILE A 486 -7.61 16.42 1.96
C ILE A 486 -8.63 16.97 0.95
N VAL A 487 -8.33 16.76 -0.34
CA VAL A 487 -9.24 17.12 -1.44
C VAL A 487 -10.53 16.31 -1.36
N GLN A 488 -11.66 16.99 -1.25
CA GLN A 488 -12.98 16.35 -1.17
C GLN A 488 -13.66 16.28 -2.54
N ILE A 489 -13.72 17.43 -3.22
CA ILE A 489 -14.42 17.54 -4.51
C ILE A 489 -13.85 18.70 -5.33
N CYS A 490 -13.83 18.56 -6.66
CA CYS A 490 -13.76 19.68 -7.58
C CYS A 490 -14.91 19.64 -8.59
N SER A 491 -15.26 20.82 -9.12
CA SER A 491 -16.27 20.95 -10.18
C SER A 491 -15.95 20.12 -11.43
N SER A 492 -14.66 19.90 -11.69
CA SER A 492 -14.16 19.12 -12.81
C SER A 492 -14.43 17.61 -12.74
N TYR A 493 -14.74 17.08 -11.56
CA TYR A 493 -15.00 15.64 -11.40
C TYR A 493 -16.20 15.29 -10.51
N ARG A 494 -17.18 16.18 -10.43
CA ARG A 494 -18.42 15.95 -9.67
C ARG A 494 -19.11 14.60 -9.98
N PRO A 495 -19.41 14.18 -11.22
CA PRO A 495 -20.15 12.93 -11.46
C PRO A 495 -19.32 11.66 -11.18
N GLN A 496 -17.99 11.72 -11.24
CA GLN A 496 -17.08 10.58 -11.08
C GLN A 496 -17.19 9.93 -9.72
N TYR A 497 -17.55 10.67 -8.67
CA TYR A 497 -17.81 10.05 -7.37
C TYR A 497 -19.30 9.76 -7.20
N HIS A 498 -20.14 10.78 -7.40
CA HIS A 498 -21.55 10.76 -7.00
C HIS A 498 -22.43 9.88 -7.90
N GLU A 499 -22.18 9.80 -9.21
CA GLU A 499 -22.97 8.93 -10.09
C GLU A 499 -22.65 7.45 -9.85
N TYR A 500 -21.38 7.09 -9.60
CA TYR A 500 -21.05 5.71 -9.22
C TYR A 500 -21.62 5.36 -7.84
N SER A 501 -21.47 6.26 -6.85
CA SER A 501 -21.99 6.07 -5.51
C SER A 501 -23.50 5.86 -5.49
N ALA A 502 -24.26 6.75 -6.13
CA ALA A 502 -25.70 6.68 -6.13
C ALA A 502 -26.25 5.80 -7.26
N ASN A 503 -25.97 6.15 -8.52
CA ASN A 503 -26.70 5.64 -9.67
C ASN A 503 -26.18 4.28 -10.15
N TYR A 504 -24.87 4.01 -10.10
CA TYR A 504 -24.35 2.68 -10.40
C TYR A 504 -24.83 1.66 -9.36
N ALA A 505 -24.70 1.97 -8.06
CA ALA A 505 -25.21 1.12 -6.99
C ALA A 505 -26.71 0.84 -7.13
N ALA A 506 -27.51 1.87 -7.43
CA ALA A 506 -28.95 1.71 -7.63
C ALA A 506 -29.35 0.77 -8.78
N ARG A 507 -28.48 0.51 -9.76
CA ARG A 507 -28.77 -0.44 -10.84
C ARG A 507 -29.05 -1.85 -10.33
N PHE A 508 -28.57 -2.21 -9.15
CA PHE A 508 -28.82 -3.53 -8.53
C PHE A 508 -30.10 -3.55 -7.67
N LEU A 509 -30.86 -2.45 -7.64
CA LEU A 509 -32.15 -2.33 -6.97
C LEU A 509 -33.28 -2.29 -8.01
N ASP A 510 -34.40 -2.95 -7.70
CA ASP A 510 -35.58 -2.94 -8.58
C ASP A 510 -36.30 -1.58 -8.54
N SER A 511 -36.17 -0.85 -7.41
CA SER A 511 -36.69 0.50 -7.23
C SER A 511 -35.97 1.21 -6.09
N VAL A 512 -35.73 2.52 -6.22
CA VAL A 512 -35.18 3.36 -5.14
C VAL A 512 -36.27 4.24 -4.54
N LYS A 513 -36.58 4.06 -3.26
CA LYS A 513 -37.62 4.81 -2.52
C LYS A 513 -37.08 5.53 -1.30
N ARG A 514 -36.18 4.88 -0.56
CA ARG A 514 -35.63 5.43 0.68
C ARG A 514 -34.11 5.39 0.62
N VAL A 515 -33.50 6.56 0.67
CA VAL A 515 -32.04 6.74 0.64
C VAL A 515 -31.59 7.38 1.95
N LEU A 516 -30.50 6.91 2.53
CA LEU A 516 -29.80 7.59 3.60
C LEU A 516 -28.38 7.86 3.14
N PHE A 517 -27.87 9.06 3.38
CA PHE A 517 -26.47 9.38 3.18
C PHE A 517 -25.88 9.93 4.48
N VAL A 518 -24.62 9.62 4.74
CA VAL A 518 -23.89 10.02 5.95
C VAL A 518 -22.62 10.73 5.50
N GLY A 519 -22.39 11.95 5.99
CA GLY A 519 -21.50 12.91 5.33
C GLY A 519 -22.20 13.55 4.13
N GLY A 520 -21.45 13.76 3.03
CA GLY A 520 -22.00 14.33 1.80
C GLY A 520 -22.52 15.77 1.97
N GLY A 521 -21.84 16.55 2.82
CA GLY A 521 -22.21 17.93 3.14
C GLY A 521 -22.35 18.80 1.89
N ASP A 522 -21.61 18.52 0.82
CA ASP A 522 -21.72 19.18 -0.48
C ASP A 522 -23.08 19.03 -1.20
N SER A 523 -23.96 18.14 -0.70
CA SER A 523 -25.30 17.87 -1.20
C SER A 523 -25.36 17.23 -2.61
N MET A 524 -24.26 16.69 -3.13
CA MET A 524 -24.21 16.05 -4.44
C MET A 524 -24.85 14.66 -4.41
N LEU A 525 -24.65 13.88 -3.34
CA LEU A 525 -25.37 12.61 -3.15
C LEU A 525 -26.88 12.83 -3.08
N LEU A 526 -27.31 13.90 -2.40
CA LEU A 526 -28.71 14.34 -2.39
C LEU A 526 -29.19 14.70 -3.79
N HIS A 527 -28.39 15.47 -4.55
CA HIS A 527 -28.71 15.84 -5.93
C HIS A 527 -28.96 14.61 -6.81
N GLU A 528 -28.13 13.57 -6.69
CA GLU A 528 -28.33 12.31 -7.41
C GLU A 528 -29.58 11.56 -6.92
N ALA A 529 -29.79 11.46 -5.60
CA ALA A 529 -30.95 10.78 -5.03
C ALA A 529 -32.29 11.41 -5.46
N LEU A 530 -32.36 12.74 -5.61
CA LEU A 530 -33.57 13.44 -6.01
C LEU A 530 -33.99 13.18 -7.47
N LYS A 531 -33.11 12.59 -8.30
CA LYS A 531 -33.42 12.19 -9.69
C LYS A 531 -34.37 10.99 -9.75
N TYR A 532 -34.45 10.16 -8.71
CA TYR A 532 -35.30 8.97 -8.69
C TYR A 532 -36.80 9.34 -8.63
N LYS A 533 -37.57 8.88 -9.62
CA LYS A 533 -39.01 9.19 -9.74
C LYS A 533 -39.87 8.61 -8.62
N ASN A 534 -39.46 7.48 -8.05
CA ASN A 534 -40.19 6.77 -6.99
C ASN A 534 -39.70 7.12 -5.58
N LEU A 535 -38.83 8.13 -5.45
CA LEU A 535 -38.27 8.52 -4.17
C LEU A 535 -39.35 9.00 -3.20
N GLU A 536 -39.39 8.39 -2.02
CA GLU A 536 -40.31 8.67 -0.93
C GLU A 536 -39.60 9.45 0.21
N LYS A 537 -38.32 9.18 0.47
CA LYS A 537 -37.55 9.81 1.54
C LYS A 537 -36.04 9.79 1.25
N VAL A 538 -35.36 10.89 1.54
CA VAL A 538 -33.89 10.98 1.64
C VAL A 538 -33.54 11.55 3.00
N VAL A 539 -32.61 10.90 3.71
CA VAL A 539 -32.14 11.35 5.02
C VAL A 539 -30.64 11.62 4.94
N GLY A 540 -30.22 12.84 5.26
CA GLY A 540 -28.82 13.24 5.35
C GLY A 540 -28.36 13.37 6.79
N LEU A 541 -27.36 12.60 7.20
CA LEU A 541 -26.69 12.73 8.48
C LEU A 541 -25.35 13.44 8.27
N GLU A 542 -25.27 14.73 8.55
CA GLU A 542 -24.08 15.56 8.27
C GLU A 542 -23.56 16.18 9.56
N LEU A 543 -22.25 16.20 9.76
CA LEU A 543 -21.66 16.75 10.96
C LEU A 543 -21.72 18.28 10.97
N ASP A 544 -21.37 18.90 9.84
CA ASP A 544 -21.07 20.32 9.76
C ASP A 544 -21.89 21.03 8.67
N GLN A 545 -22.98 21.68 9.08
CA GLN A 545 -23.85 22.42 8.16
C GLN A 545 -23.14 23.60 7.46
N VAL A 546 -21.99 24.06 7.96
CA VAL A 546 -21.23 25.13 7.30
C VAL A 546 -20.78 24.62 5.93
N ILE A 547 -20.30 23.38 5.83
CA ILE A 547 -19.91 22.75 4.57
C ILE A 547 -21.10 22.73 3.59
N THR A 548 -22.30 22.38 4.06
CA THR A 548 -23.52 22.41 3.24
C THR A 548 -23.84 23.79 2.68
N ARG A 549 -23.79 24.83 3.52
CA ARG A 549 -24.11 26.20 3.07
C ARG A 549 -23.03 26.77 2.15
N LYS A 550 -21.76 26.44 2.39
CA LYS A 550 -20.64 26.91 1.55
C LYS A 550 -20.61 26.18 0.22
N SER A 551 -20.98 24.91 0.21
CA SER A 551 -21.17 24.16 -1.04
C SER A 551 -22.33 24.74 -1.86
N PHE A 552 -23.43 25.16 -1.24
CA PHE A 552 -24.49 25.86 -1.96
C PHE A 552 -24.02 27.20 -2.56
N LYS A 553 -23.13 27.92 -1.86
CA LYS A 553 -22.50 29.15 -2.37
C LYS A 553 -21.59 28.89 -3.57
N TYR A 554 -20.69 27.90 -3.47
CA TYR A 554 -19.60 27.72 -4.45
C TYR A 554 -19.90 26.72 -5.57
N PHE A 555 -20.70 25.70 -5.31
CA PHE A 555 -21.08 24.66 -6.28
C PHE A 555 -22.55 24.75 -6.72
N HIS A 556 -23.32 25.68 -6.15
CA HIS A 556 -24.74 25.88 -6.42
C HIS A 556 -25.59 24.60 -6.24
N THR A 557 -25.15 23.69 -5.37
CA THR A 557 -25.92 22.53 -4.94
C THR A 557 -26.92 22.89 -3.87
N GLN A 558 -28.21 22.71 -4.19
CA GLN A 558 -29.29 23.01 -3.27
C GLN A 558 -29.40 21.89 -2.21
N PRO A 559 -29.39 22.21 -0.91
CA PRO A 559 -29.60 21.19 0.12
C PRO A 559 -31.09 20.85 0.32
N HIS A 560 -32.00 21.53 -0.38
CA HIS A 560 -33.43 21.22 -0.43
C HIS A 560 -34.12 21.07 0.93
N PHE A 561 -33.85 21.98 1.88
CA PHE A 561 -34.58 22.02 3.16
C PHE A 561 -36.09 22.21 2.97
N ASP A 562 -36.52 22.67 1.80
CA ASP A 562 -37.91 22.87 1.38
C ASP A 562 -38.62 21.65 0.76
N ASP A 563 -37.88 20.56 0.46
CA ASP A 563 -38.47 19.36 -0.14
C ASP A 563 -38.96 18.41 0.97
N ASP A 564 -40.23 18.00 0.91
CA ASP A 564 -40.86 17.16 1.95
C ASP A 564 -40.31 15.73 2.01
N ARG A 565 -39.59 15.30 0.96
CA ARG A 565 -38.88 14.03 0.92
C ARG A 565 -37.53 14.12 1.61
N VAL A 566 -36.97 15.31 1.84
CA VAL A 566 -35.60 15.50 2.35
C VAL A 566 -35.63 15.76 3.85
N GLU A 567 -34.71 15.13 4.57
CA GLU A 567 -34.56 15.31 6.01
C GLU A 567 -33.09 15.38 6.40
N TRP A 568 -32.64 16.56 6.82
CA TRP A 568 -31.29 16.74 7.33
C TRP A 568 -31.22 16.61 8.84
N TRP A 569 -30.19 15.94 9.31
CA TRP A 569 -29.78 15.87 10.71
C TRP A 569 -28.34 16.34 10.81
N PHE A 570 -28.15 17.48 11.45
CA PHE A 570 -26.84 18.04 11.71
C PHE A 570 -26.31 17.61 13.08
N GLY A 571 -25.04 17.22 13.12
CA GLY A 571 -24.32 16.81 14.31
C GLY A 571 -23.82 15.36 14.27
N ASP A 572 -23.24 14.91 15.37
CA ASP A 572 -22.59 13.61 15.52
C ASP A 572 -23.50 12.43 15.11
N ALA A 573 -23.06 11.64 14.13
CA ALA A 573 -23.77 10.48 13.61
C ALA A 573 -24.02 9.42 14.70
N THR A 574 -23.11 9.24 15.66
CA THR A 574 -23.29 8.27 16.76
C THR A 574 -24.51 8.62 17.61
N LYS A 575 -24.75 9.91 17.85
CA LYS A 575 -25.92 10.40 18.58
C LYS A 575 -27.17 10.34 17.69
N SER A 576 -27.05 10.73 16.42
CA SER A 576 -28.15 10.70 15.45
C SER A 576 -28.74 9.29 15.31
N LEU A 577 -27.88 8.28 15.15
CA LEU A 577 -28.29 6.87 15.03
C LEU A 577 -29.06 6.38 16.27
N LEU A 578 -28.70 6.82 17.48
CA LEU A 578 -29.44 6.47 18.70
C LEU A 578 -30.83 7.12 18.77
N LEU A 579 -31.03 8.23 18.07
CA LEU A 579 -32.27 9.01 18.08
C LEU A 579 -33.21 8.67 16.91
N LEU A 580 -32.73 7.97 15.89
CA LEU A 580 -33.57 7.53 14.77
C LEU A 580 -34.73 6.66 15.28
N SER A 581 -35.93 6.96 14.78
CA SER A 581 -37.13 6.18 15.08
C SER A 581 -36.99 4.75 14.56
N LYS A 582 -37.62 3.79 15.25
CA LYS A 582 -37.52 2.35 14.91
C LYS A 582 -38.00 1.99 13.50
N ASP A 583 -38.84 2.82 12.88
CA ASP A 583 -39.32 2.64 11.50
C ASP A 583 -38.27 2.99 10.43
N TYR A 584 -37.16 3.62 10.81
CA TYR A 584 -36.03 3.88 9.90
C TYR A 584 -35.18 2.62 9.70
N TRP A 585 -35.11 1.76 10.71
CA TRP A 585 -34.35 0.53 10.67
C TRP A 585 -35.00 -0.45 9.70
N GLN A 586 -34.18 -1.12 8.90
CA GLN A 586 -34.66 -2.09 7.89
C GLN A 586 -35.54 -1.48 6.80
N SER A 587 -35.39 -0.17 6.53
CA SER A 587 -36.29 0.58 5.67
C SER A 587 -35.62 1.21 4.44
N PHE A 588 -34.29 1.30 4.42
CA PHE A 588 -33.57 1.97 3.34
C PHE A 588 -33.21 1.01 2.21
N ASP A 589 -33.37 1.47 0.98
CA ASP A 589 -32.94 0.75 -0.22
C ASP A 589 -31.45 1.01 -0.49
N LEU A 590 -30.97 2.21 -0.16
CA LEU A 590 -29.61 2.66 -0.41
C LEU A 590 -29.08 3.43 0.81
N VAL A 591 -27.91 3.04 1.29
CA VAL A 591 -27.16 3.74 2.34
C VAL A 591 -25.80 4.14 1.76
N LEU A 592 -25.59 5.44 1.58
CA LEU A 592 -24.41 6.04 0.98
C LEU A 592 -23.51 6.57 2.09
N VAL A 593 -22.33 5.98 2.27
CA VAL A 593 -21.42 6.33 3.36
C VAL A 593 -20.25 7.13 2.80
N ASP A 594 -20.22 8.41 3.14
CA ASP A 594 -19.25 9.40 2.69
C ASP A 594 -18.48 9.95 3.90
N LEU A 595 -17.78 9.05 4.58
CA LEU A 595 -17.06 9.31 5.82
C LEU A 595 -15.63 8.76 5.73
N SER A 596 -14.72 9.36 6.50
CA SER A 596 -13.39 8.80 6.73
C SER A 596 -13.43 7.53 7.58
N GLU A 597 -12.43 6.67 7.44
CA GLU A 597 -12.29 5.42 8.20
C GLU A 597 -12.38 5.63 9.72
N THR A 598 -11.76 6.71 10.24
CA THR A 598 -11.77 7.03 11.67
C THR A 598 -13.19 7.28 12.20
N ALA A 599 -14.07 7.87 11.40
CA ALA A 599 -15.46 8.10 11.81
C ALA A 599 -16.28 6.81 11.85
N MET A 600 -15.95 5.82 11.01
CA MET A 600 -16.67 4.55 10.91
C MET A 600 -16.48 3.65 12.14
N ALA A 601 -15.31 3.72 12.77
CA ALA A 601 -14.97 2.95 13.96
C ALA A 601 -15.57 3.51 15.27
N LEU A 602 -16.23 4.67 15.23
CA LEU A 602 -16.81 5.29 16.42
C LEU A 602 -17.96 4.45 16.99
N SER A 603 -17.94 4.21 18.30
CA SER A 603 -18.98 3.41 18.96
C SER A 603 -20.32 4.15 19.04
N VAL A 604 -21.37 3.54 18.49
CA VAL A 604 -22.77 3.97 18.65
C VAL A 604 -23.36 3.37 19.93
N THR A 605 -23.07 2.09 20.19
CA THR A 605 -23.39 1.39 21.43
C THR A 605 -22.16 0.61 21.92
N THR A 606 -22.26 -0.10 23.05
CA THR A 606 -21.16 -0.98 23.50
C THR A 606 -20.88 -2.15 22.54
N GLU A 607 -21.82 -2.46 21.64
CA GLU A 607 -21.74 -3.62 20.75
C GLU A 607 -21.79 -3.26 19.25
N LEU A 608 -21.96 -1.97 18.92
CA LEU A 608 -22.13 -1.49 17.54
C LEU A 608 -21.30 -0.22 17.34
N ASP A 609 -20.48 -0.22 16.30
CA ASP A 609 -19.89 0.97 15.71
C ASP A 609 -20.83 1.61 14.67
N VAL A 610 -20.39 2.68 14.00
CA VAL A 610 -21.16 3.36 12.96
C VAL A 610 -21.40 2.43 11.77
N PHE A 611 -20.38 1.69 11.31
CA PHE A 611 -20.50 0.76 10.18
C PHE A 611 -21.63 -0.26 10.39
N ALA A 612 -21.58 -1.00 11.51
CA ALA A 612 -22.56 -2.02 11.85
C ALA A 612 -23.96 -1.43 12.07
N ALA A 613 -24.06 -0.23 12.67
CA ALA A 613 -25.33 0.45 12.82
C ALA A 613 -25.94 0.86 11.47
N LEU A 614 -25.15 1.39 10.55
CA LEU A 614 -25.63 1.75 9.22
C LEU A 614 -26.11 0.52 8.42
N ALA A 615 -25.46 -0.64 8.58
CA ALA A 615 -25.88 -1.87 7.92
C ALA A 615 -27.29 -2.33 8.37
N LEU A 616 -27.67 -2.08 9.63
CA LEU A 616 -28.99 -2.42 10.17
C LEU A 616 -30.12 -1.50 9.66
N LEU A 617 -29.80 -0.38 9.02
CA LEU A 617 -30.80 0.51 8.41
C LEU A 617 -31.34 -0.05 7.09
N LEU A 618 -30.58 -0.90 6.41
CA LEU A 618 -30.93 -1.45 5.11
C LEU A 618 -32.01 -2.52 5.18
N LYS A 619 -32.85 -2.55 4.15
CA LYS A 619 -33.64 -3.73 3.81
C LYS A 619 -32.72 -4.91 3.45
N PRO A 620 -33.21 -6.17 3.44
CA PRO A 620 -32.42 -7.31 2.98
C PRO A 620 -31.82 -7.13 1.58
N GLU A 621 -32.58 -6.55 0.65
CA GLU A 621 -32.16 -6.21 -0.71
C GLU A 621 -31.43 -4.87 -0.84
N GLY A 622 -31.37 -4.10 0.25
CA GLY A 622 -30.72 -2.79 0.26
C GLY A 622 -29.22 -2.91 0.03
N ILE A 623 -28.63 -1.81 -0.43
CA ILE A 623 -27.20 -1.72 -0.75
C ILE A 623 -26.55 -0.66 0.13
N MET A 624 -25.47 -1.04 0.80
CA MET A 624 -24.52 -0.10 1.40
C MET A 624 -23.44 0.23 0.37
N VAL A 625 -23.02 1.49 0.33
CA VAL A 625 -21.93 1.97 -0.52
C VAL A 625 -20.92 2.70 0.36
N LYS A 626 -19.64 2.37 0.23
CA LYS A 626 -18.53 3.04 0.92
C LYS A 626 -17.37 3.26 -0.06
N ASN A 627 -16.85 4.48 -0.09
CA ASN A 627 -15.64 4.82 -0.84
C ASN A 627 -14.40 4.16 -0.19
N GLU A 628 -13.32 3.92 -0.95
CA GLU A 628 -12.06 3.29 -0.48
C GLU A 628 -12.09 1.74 -0.40
N LEU A 629 -10.96 1.14 0.02
CA LEU A 629 -10.73 -0.29 0.14
C LEU A 629 -11.50 -0.83 1.36
N TYR A 630 -12.75 -1.24 1.16
CA TYR A 630 -13.64 -1.69 2.24
C TYR A 630 -14.26 -3.07 1.98
N ILE A 631 -13.80 -3.80 0.96
CA ILE A 631 -14.44 -5.07 0.57
C ILE A 631 -14.36 -6.13 1.67
N ASP A 632 -13.30 -6.16 2.47
CA ASP A 632 -13.13 -7.13 3.57
C ASP A 632 -14.15 -6.88 4.69
N GLU A 633 -14.20 -5.65 5.22
CA GLU A 633 -15.15 -5.23 6.25
C GLU A 633 -16.60 -5.35 5.77
N MET A 634 -16.84 -5.02 4.50
CA MET A 634 -18.15 -5.21 3.86
C MET A 634 -18.53 -6.69 3.84
N SER A 635 -17.59 -7.59 3.58
CA SER A 635 -17.84 -9.04 3.49
C SER A 635 -18.10 -9.68 4.85
N ASP A 636 -17.58 -9.08 5.91
CA ASP A 636 -17.87 -9.48 7.28
C ASP A 636 -19.32 -9.22 7.70
N VAL A 637 -19.99 -8.25 7.08
CA VAL A 637 -21.37 -7.86 7.41
C VAL A 637 -22.38 -8.30 6.36
N PHE A 638 -21.99 -8.41 5.09
CA PHE A 638 -22.88 -8.70 3.97
C PHE A 638 -22.57 -10.02 3.26
N ASP A 639 -23.61 -10.65 2.72
CA ASP A 639 -23.48 -11.92 1.97
C ASP A 639 -22.92 -11.73 0.56
N TYR A 640 -23.19 -10.60 -0.08
CA TYR A 640 -22.69 -10.25 -1.40
C TYR A 640 -21.95 -8.93 -1.32
N THR A 641 -20.73 -8.91 -1.83
CA THR A 641 -19.92 -7.71 -1.93
C THR A 641 -19.29 -7.59 -3.30
N VAL A 642 -19.12 -6.36 -3.76
CA VAL A 642 -18.40 -6.05 -4.99
C VAL A 642 -17.57 -4.81 -4.76
N GLN A 643 -16.34 -4.81 -5.24
CA GLN A 643 -15.51 -3.62 -5.35
C GLN A 643 -15.54 -3.18 -6.81
N ILE A 644 -15.82 -1.89 -7.01
CA ILE A 644 -15.71 -1.27 -8.32
C ILE A 644 -14.54 -0.31 -8.39
N LYS A 645 -13.98 -0.17 -9.59
CA LYS A 645 -12.91 0.75 -9.93
C LYS A 645 -13.36 1.67 -11.04
N TYR A 646 -13.02 2.96 -10.93
CA TYR A 646 -13.30 3.96 -11.95
C TYR A 646 -12.24 5.06 -11.96
N ASP A 647 -12.16 5.79 -13.07
CA ASP A 647 -11.16 6.84 -13.28
C ASP A 647 -11.64 8.20 -12.76
N SER A 648 -10.72 8.96 -12.16
CA SER A 648 -10.92 10.30 -11.63
C SER A 648 -9.84 11.26 -12.14
N PRO A 649 -10.20 12.46 -12.63
CA PRO A 649 -9.25 13.50 -13.05
C PRO A 649 -8.14 13.81 -12.07
N LYS A 650 -8.43 13.88 -10.76
CA LYS A 650 -7.46 14.40 -9.78
C LYS A 650 -6.74 13.32 -9.00
N ILE A 651 -7.37 12.16 -8.81
CA ILE A 651 -6.87 11.07 -7.98
C ILE A 651 -6.46 9.85 -8.83
N CYS A 652 -6.53 9.98 -10.16
CA CYS A 652 -6.26 8.94 -11.15
C CYS A 652 -7.32 7.83 -11.17
N SER A 653 -7.27 6.90 -10.22
CA SER A 653 -8.23 5.81 -10.08
C SER A 653 -8.79 5.82 -8.67
N GLN A 654 -10.07 5.54 -8.54
CA GLN A 654 -10.75 5.39 -7.27
C GLN A 654 -11.49 4.06 -7.24
N ILE A 655 -11.86 3.66 -6.03
CA ILE A 655 -12.66 2.49 -5.78
C ILE A 655 -13.78 2.73 -4.81
N MET A 656 -14.72 1.79 -4.84
CA MET A 656 -15.90 1.82 -4.00
C MET A 656 -16.37 0.40 -3.73
N ALA A 657 -16.60 0.09 -2.46
CA ALA A 657 -17.17 -1.17 -2.02
C ALA A 657 -18.69 -1.05 -1.89
N LEU A 658 -19.40 -2.04 -2.42
CA LEU A 658 -20.84 -2.20 -2.30
C LEU A 658 -21.14 -3.50 -1.54
N GLY A 659 -22.12 -3.46 -0.64
CA GLY A 659 -22.55 -4.62 0.17
C GLY A 659 -24.05 -4.80 0.20
N SER A 660 -24.52 -6.05 0.09
CA SER A 660 -25.94 -6.41 0.23
C SER A 660 -26.11 -7.84 0.75
N ASN A 661 -27.24 -8.12 1.40
CA ASN A 661 -27.60 -9.47 1.84
C ASN A 661 -28.43 -10.24 0.80
N ARG A 662 -28.99 -9.57 -0.20
CA ARG A 662 -29.83 -10.20 -1.25
C ARG A 662 -29.55 -9.73 -2.66
N ALA A 663 -28.83 -8.62 -2.86
CA ALA A 663 -28.42 -8.20 -4.20
C ALA A 663 -27.10 -8.90 -4.59
N ASP A 664 -27.21 -9.97 -5.35
CA ASP A 664 -26.06 -10.64 -5.94
C ASP A 664 -25.52 -9.82 -7.12
N PHE A 665 -24.49 -9.02 -6.89
CA PHE A 665 -23.96 -8.09 -7.89
C PHE A 665 -23.49 -8.78 -9.18
N PHE A 666 -22.92 -9.99 -9.08
CA PHE A 666 -22.40 -10.72 -10.24
C PHE A 666 -23.51 -11.33 -11.10
N HIS A 667 -24.58 -11.86 -10.49
CA HIS A 667 -25.65 -12.54 -11.22
C HIS A 667 -26.87 -11.65 -11.52
N LYS A 668 -27.09 -10.60 -10.73
CA LYS A 668 -28.28 -9.74 -10.89
C LYS A 668 -28.17 -8.86 -12.13
N LEU A 669 -29.24 -8.80 -12.93
CA LEU A 669 -29.34 -7.86 -14.05
C LEU A 669 -29.51 -6.42 -13.55
N GLN A 670 -28.80 -5.50 -14.21
CA GLN A 670 -28.90 -4.07 -13.90
C GLN A 670 -30.26 -3.52 -14.34
N THR A 671 -30.80 -2.60 -13.54
CA THR A 671 -32.09 -1.94 -13.75
C THR A 671 -31.86 -0.49 -14.15
N ASP A 672 -32.53 -0.06 -15.22
CA ASP A 672 -32.59 1.37 -15.60
C ASP A 672 -33.70 2.09 -14.81
N HIS A 673 -33.32 3.07 -14.01
CA HIS A 673 -34.24 3.92 -13.25
C HIS A 673 -34.71 5.16 -14.05
N GLY A 674 -34.23 5.34 -15.28
CA GLY A 674 -34.56 6.45 -16.15
C GLY A 674 -34.10 7.80 -15.60
N VAL A 675 -32.93 7.80 -14.96
CA VAL A 675 -32.23 8.99 -14.44
C VAL A 675 -31.23 9.50 -15.47
N HIS A 676 -31.01 10.81 -15.52
CA HIS A 676 -30.02 11.41 -16.40
C HIS A 676 -28.64 11.42 -15.73
N ASN A 677 -27.67 10.82 -16.40
CA ASN A 677 -26.27 10.74 -16.00
C ASN A 677 -25.40 11.53 -16.99
N TYR A 678 -24.30 12.09 -16.49
CA TYR A 678 -23.27 12.75 -17.28
C TYR A 678 -22.14 11.78 -17.66
N LEU A 679 -21.83 10.83 -16.77
CA LEU A 679 -20.71 9.91 -16.91
C LEU A 679 -21.16 8.49 -17.22
N LEU A 680 -22.13 7.97 -16.46
CA LEU A 680 -22.60 6.60 -16.64
C LEU A 680 -23.52 6.43 -17.86
N ASP A 681 -23.17 5.52 -18.76
CA ASP A 681 -23.99 5.22 -19.94
C ASP A 681 -25.34 4.59 -19.57
N PRO A 682 -26.42 4.83 -20.35
CA PRO A 682 -27.71 4.16 -20.15
C PRO A 682 -27.57 2.63 -20.13
N VAL A 683 -28.35 1.94 -19.27
CA VAL A 683 -28.19 0.48 -19.07
C VAL A 683 -28.40 -0.33 -20.35
N ASP A 684 -29.22 0.16 -21.28
CA ASP A 684 -29.45 -0.48 -22.59
C ASP A 684 -28.34 -0.24 -23.63
N GLU A 685 -27.41 0.67 -23.34
CA GLU A 685 -26.25 0.99 -24.18
C GLU A 685 -24.94 0.37 -23.68
N ILE A 686 -24.92 -0.20 -22.47
CA ILE A 686 -23.75 -0.85 -21.88
C ILE A 686 -23.39 -2.13 -22.65
N GLU A 687 -22.18 -2.19 -23.21
CA GLU A 687 -21.66 -3.38 -23.90
C GLU A 687 -21.21 -4.47 -22.91
N ASP A 688 -20.52 -4.07 -21.84
CA ASP A 688 -20.05 -4.95 -20.76
C ASP A 688 -20.62 -4.50 -19.40
N ARG A 689 -21.56 -5.28 -18.86
CA ARG A 689 -22.18 -5.01 -17.55
C ARG A 689 -21.21 -5.08 -16.37
N PHE A 690 -20.01 -5.64 -16.58
CA PHE A 690 -18.98 -5.84 -15.58
C PHE A 690 -17.84 -4.82 -15.67
N GLU A 691 -17.90 -3.84 -16.58
CA GLU A 691 -16.82 -2.89 -16.90
C GLU A 691 -16.12 -2.29 -15.68
N TYR A 692 -16.86 -1.98 -14.61
CA TYR A 692 -16.31 -1.36 -13.41
C TYR A 692 -15.97 -2.34 -12.29
N MET A 693 -16.36 -3.61 -12.38
CA MET A 693 -16.10 -4.58 -11.31
C MET A 693 -14.62 -4.97 -11.28
N HIS A 694 -14.02 -4.93 -10.09
CA HIS A 694 -12.64 -5.34 -9.86
C HIS A 694 -12.58 -6.60 -8.98
N ASP A 695 -13.36 -6.63 -7.89
CA ASP A 695 -13.49 -7.80 -7.01
C ASP A 695 -14.95 -8.12 -6.73
N TYR A 696 -15.23 -9.39 -6.46
CA TYR A 696 -16.56 -9.87 -6.10
C TYR A 696 -16.48 -10.98 -5.04
N ARG A 697 -17.40 -10.98 -4.08
CA ARG A 697 -17.51 -12.06 -3.09
C ARG A 697 -18.96 -12.44 -2.79
N LYS A 698 -19.17 -13.74 -2.65
CA LYS A 698 -20.39 -14.37 -2.14
C LYS A 698 -20.04 -15.21 -0.92
N ASN A 699 -20.48 -14.75 0.24
CA ASN A 699 -20.17 -15.36 1.53
C ASN A 699 -21.26 -16.35 1.97
N ASN A 700 -20.87 -17.29 2.84
CA ASN A 700 -21.81 -18.22 3.47
C ASN A 700 -21.78 -17.99 4.97
N ALA A 701 -22.60 -17.04 5.42
CA ALA A 701 -22.64 -16.61 6.82
C ALA A 701 -22.75 -17.74 7.85
N ARG A 702 -23.42 -18.86 7.52
CA ARG A 702 -23.50 -20.02 8.42
C ARG A 702 -22.18 -20.79 8.46
N ALA A 703 -21.57 -21.05 7.31
CA ALA A 703 -20.25 -21.71 7.25
C ALA A 703 -19.17 -20.86 7.94
N ASP A 704 -19.29 -19.54 7.83
CA ASP A 704 -18.35 -18.57 8.41
C ASP A 704 -18.61 -18.31 9.91
N GLY A 705 -19.59 -18.98 10.53
CA GLY A 705 -19.93 -18.82 11.95
C GLY A 705 -20.59 -17.48 12.31
N LYS A 706 -21.02 -16.69 11.31
CA LYS A 706 -21.59 -15.34 11.45
C LYS A 706 -23.10 -15.33 11.72
N CYS A 707 -23.75 -16.51 11.78
CA CYS A 707 -25.20 -16.62 11.97
C CYS A 707 -25.67 -16.52 13.42
N ASP A 708 -24.89 -17.03 14.37
CA ASP A 708 -25.32 -17.21 15.77
C ASP A 708 -24.82 -16.10 16.71
N SER A 709 -23.99 -15.17 16.23
CA SER A 709 -23.30 -14.14 17.00
C SER A 709 -23.96 -12.75 16.92
N LEU A 710 -25.25 -12.63 17.23
CA LEU A 710 -25.87 -11.31 17.37
C LEU A 710 -25.70 -10.74 18.79
N PRO A 711 -25.31 -9.46 18.95
CA PRO A 711 -25.31 -8.83 20.26
C PRO A 711 -26.72 -8.81 20.85
N GLN A 712 -26.85 -9.13 22.14
CA GLN A 712 -28.13 -9.06 22.81
C GLN A 712 -28.48 -7.63 23.17
N ALA A 713 -29.61 -7.13 22.69
CA ALA A 713 -30.18 -5.88 23.15
C ALA A 713 -30.45 -5.98 24.67
N LYS A 714 -29.70 -5.21 25.47
CA LYS A 714 -29.91 -5.12 26.92
C LYS A 714 -31.08 -4.18 27.20
N ASP A 715 -32.05 -4.62 27.99
CA ASP A 715 -33.05 -3.72 28.57
C ASP A 715 -32.33 -2.68 29.43
N VAL A 716 -32.47 -1.41 29.06
CA VAL A 716 -31.82 -0.29 29.74
C VAL A 716 -32.59 0.01 31.04
N ALA A 717 -32.08 -0.48 32.16
CA ALA A 717 -32.70 -0.29 33.48
C ALA A 717 -32.60 1.16 34.01
N GLU A 718 -31.59 1.91 33.55
CA GLU A 718 -31.28 3.29 33.98
C GLU A 718 -31.05 4.18 32.76
N GLN A 719 -31.56 5.43 32.79
CA GLN A 719 -31.31 6.38 31.72
C GLN A 719 -29.81 6.71 31.66
N GLY A 720 -29.21 6.54 30.47
CA GLY A 720 -27.83 6.92 30.16
C GLY A 720 -27.69 8.43 29.92
N ARG A 721 -26.73 8.84 29.08
CA ARG A 721 -26.67 10.22 28.58
C ARG A 721 -27.96 10.53 27.80
N SER A 722 -28.57 11.68 28.07
CA SER A 722 -29.79 12.10 27.38
C SER A 722 -29.40 12.98 26.19
N ALA A 723 -29.94 12.66 25.02
CA ALA A 723 -29.86 13.52 23.84
C ALA A 723 -31.25 14.08 23.49
N GLY A 724 -31.28 15.15 22.72
CA GLY A 724 -32.45 15.83 22.23
C GLY A 724 -32.31 16.18 20.75
N ILE A 725 -33.39 16.66 20.17
CA ILE A 725 -33.42 17.09 18.77
C ILE A 725 -33.97 18.51 18.73
N LEU A 726 -33.23 19.43 18.11
CA LEU A 726 -33.71 20.74 17.73
C LEU A 726 -34.19 20.67 16.28
N HIS A 727 -35.50 20.74 16.08
CA HIS A 727 -36.10 20.82 14.76
C HIS A 727 -36.33 22.29 14.39
N VAL A 728 -35.56 22.76 13.42
CA VAL A 728 -35.57 24.13 12.92
C VAL A 728 -36.57 24.22 11.78
N LEU A 729 -37.56 25.12 11.88
CA LEU A 729 -38.61 25.32 10.90
C LEU A 729 -38.66 26.79 10.45
N ASP A 730 -38.53 27.01 9.15
CA ASP A 730 -38.67 28.32 8.51
C ASP A 730 -39.93 28.33 7.65
N ILE A 731 -40.95 29.05 8.12
CA ILE A 731 -42.26 29.11 7.47
C ILE A 731 -42.39 30.46 6.77
N GLU A 732 -42.39 30.41 5.44
CA GLU A 732 -42.58 31.59 4.59
C GLU A 732 -44.05 31.75 4.18
N ASP A 733 -44.43 32.79 3.43
CA ASP A 733 -45.78 33.00 2.90
C ASP A 733 -46.93 32.94 3.94
N VAL A 734 -46.65 33.35 5.18
CA VAL A 734 -47.62 33.36 6.27
C VAL A 734 -48.77 34.32 5.99
N LYS A 735 -50.01 33.86 6.18
CA LYS A 735 -51.23 34.60 5.79
C LYS A 735 -52.18 34.82 6.95
N GLY A 736 -52.64 36.05 7.10
CA GLY A 736 -53.69 36.43 8.06
C GLY A 736 -53.13 37.01 9.36
N GLU A 737 -54.02 37.27 10.32
CA GLU A 737 -53.62 37.77 11.63
C GLU A 737 -53.17 36.60 12.51
N VAL A 738 -51.87 36.57 12.83
CA VAL A 738 -51.25 35.49 13.61
C VAL A 738 -51.18 35.88 15.08
N ARG A 739 -51.80 35.08 15.94
CA ARG A 739 -51.62 35.14 17.40
C ARG A 739 -50.63 34.06 17.82
N LEU A 740 -49.37 34.45 17.93
CA LEU A 740 -48.25 33.51 18.02
C LEU A 740 -48.37 32.55 19.21
N ASP A 741 -48.69 33.07 20.40
CA ASP A 741 -48.87 32.30 21.63
C ASP A 741 -50.07 31.35 21.59
N GLU A 742 -51.25 31.84 21.18
CA GLU A 742 -52.46 31.01 21.06
C GLU A 742 -52.28 29.89 20.03
N SER A 743 -51.62 30.19 18.91
CA SER A 743 -51.40 29.25 17.80
C SER A 743 -50.47 28.10 18.21
N ILE A 744 -49.35 28.42 18.87
CA ILE A 744 -48.40 27.42 19.37
C ILE A 744 -49.03 26.58 20.48
N ALA A 745 -49.74 27.22 21.43
CA ALA A 745 -50.37 26.50 22.53
C ALA A 745 -51.43 25.49 22.04
N ASP A 746 -52.20 25.82 20.99
CA ASP A 746 -53.16 24.91 20.38
C ASP A 746 -52.47 23.75 19.64
N ALA A 747 -51.38 24.03 18.89
CA ALA A 747 -50.60 23.02 18.20
C ALA A 747 -49.94 22.02 19.18
N VAL A 748 -49.25 22.54 20.20
CA VAL A 748 -48.62 21.74 21.27
C VAL A 748 -49.65 20.83 21.95
N LYS A 749 -50.81 21.37 22.30
CA LYS A 749 -51.86 20.60 22.98
C LYS A 749 -52.42 19.49 22.09
N LYS A 750 -52.57 19.75 20.78
CA LYS A 750 -53.04 18.76 19.80
C LYS A 750 -52.02 17.64 19.57
N ALA A 751 -50.73 17.98 19.56
CA ALA A 751 -49.62 17.02 19.47
C ALA A 751 -49.40 16.21 20.77
N GLY A 752 -50.23 16.42 21.81
CA GLY A 752 -50.16 15.66 23.05
C GLY A 752 -49.04 16.07 24.02
N LEU A 753 -48.37 17.19 23.76
CA LEU A 753 -47.28 17.71 24.60
C LEU A 753 -47.83 18.56 25.76
N LYS A 754 -47.12 18.59 26.89
CA LYS A 754 -47.62 19.24 28.10
C LYS A 754 -47.03 20.63 28.29
N HIS A 755 -47.90 21.63 28.30
CA HIS A 755 -47.55 23.02 28.57
C HIS A 755 -47.10 23.26 30.02
N VAL A 756 -45.97 23.94 30.20
CA VAL A 756 -45.44 24.39 31.51
C VAL A 756 -45.56 25.91 31.64
N SER A 757 -45.01 26.64 30.68
CA SER A 757 -44.96 28.10 30.74
C SER A 757 -44.93 28.75 29.36
N THR A 758 -45.25 30.04 29.30
CA THR A 758 -45.13 30.86 28.09
C THR A 758 -44.55 32.22 28.44
N GLN A 759 -43.60 32.68 27.63
CA GLN A 759 -43.09 34.03 27.62
C GLN A 759 -43.27 34.64 26.24
N THR A 760 -43.65 35.91 26.18
CA THR A 760 -43.82 36.63 24.92
C THR A 760 -43.13 37.97 25.00
N SER A 761 -42.51 38.37 23.88
CA SER A 761 -42.00 39.72 23.70
C SER A 761 -42.48 40.28 22.37
N THR A 762 -42.59 41.60 22.27
CA THR A 762 -43.07 42.27 21.06
C THR A 762 -42.25 43.53 20.82
N SER A 763 -41.79 43.71 19.59
CA SER A 763 -40.99 44.86 19.19
C SER A 763 -41.32 45.27 17.76
N LYS A 764 -41.87 46.47 17.57
CA LYS A 764 -42.24 47.00 16.24
C LYS A 764 -43.05 45.98 15.40
N SER A 765 -42.40 45.30 14.46
CA SER A 765 -42.97 44.30 13.54
C SER A 765 -42.57 42.86 13.87
N THR A 766 -41.84 42.61 14.95
CA THR A 766 -41.44 41.27 15.39
C THR A 766 -42.18 40.84 16.67
N LEU A 767 -42.69 39.61 16.66
CA LEU A 767 -43.32 38.94 17.79
C LEU A 767 -42.46 37.73 18.17
N LEU A 768 -42.17 37.55 19.45
CA LEU A 768 -41.44 36.38 19.95
C LEU A 768 -42.31 35.67 20.99
N ALA A 769 -42.32 34.34 20.94
CA ALA A 769 -42.96 33.50 21.94
C ALA A 769 -42.06 32.30 22.27
N ALA A 770 -41.75 32.10 23.55
CA ALA A 770 -41.14 30.89 24.07
C ALA A 770 -42.17 30.11 24.88
N VAL A 771 -42.46 28.88 24.48
CA VAL A 771 -43.39 27.97 25.15
C VAL A 771 -42.59 26.80 25.70
N ILE A 772 -42.51 26.68 27.03
CA ILE A 772 -41.80 25.60 27.71
C ILE A 772 -42.77 24.45 27.97
N LEU A 773 -42.32 23.23 27.71
CA LEU A 773 -43.07 21.98 27.82
C LEU A 773 -42.37 21.04 28.81
N GLU A 774 -43.05 20.01 29.31
CA GLU A 774 -42.38 18.95 30.08
C GLU A 774 -41.36 18.19 29.19
N GLU A 775 -41.70 18.00 27.92
CA GLU A 775 -40.93 17.20 26.96
C GLU A 775 -39.96 18.02 26.07
N GLY A 776 -39.97 19.36 26.19
CA GLY A 776 -39.21 20.24 25.30
C GLY A 776 -39.50 21.74 25.42
N TYR A 777 -39.20 22.50 24.38
CA TYR A 777 -39.67 23.87 24.19
C TYR A 777 -39.98 24.18 22.73
N VAL A 778 -40.87 25.16 22.50
CA VAL A 778 -41.11 25.78 21.20
C VAL A 778 -40.78 27.27 21.28
N LEU A 779 -39.80 27.72 20.50
CA LEU A 779 -39.42 29.12 20.41
C LEU A 779 -39.76 29.63 19.01
N ALA A 780 -40.67 30.60 18.93
CA ALA A 780 -41.12 31.15 17.66
C ALA A 780 -40.86 32.66 17.56
N ARG A 781 -40.47 33.10 16.37
CA ARG A 781 -40.20 34.50 16.01
C ARG A 781 -40.92 34.82 14.72
N HIS A 782 -41.86 35.77 14.76
CA HIS A 782 -42.68 36.18 13.62
C HIS A 782 -42.32 37.60 13.17
N TRP A 783 -41.87 37.74 11.93
CA TRP A 783 -41.69 39.01 11.25
C TRP A 783 -42.97 39.35 10.47
N THR A 784 -43.86 40.11 11.12
CA THR A 784 -45.18 40.45 10.57
C THR A 784 -45.11 41.25 9.27
N ASP A 785 -44.02 41.98 9.03
CA ASP A 785 -43.79 42.78 7.82
C ASP A 785 -43.08 42.00 6.70
N ARG A 786 -42.75 40.72 6.94
CA ARG A 786 -42.13 39.81 5.96
C ARG A 786 -42.95 38.55 5.69
N ASN A 787 -44.08 38.36 6.40
CA ASN A 787 -44.89 37.13 6.31
C ASN A 787 -44.06 35.86 6.59
N TYR A 788 -43.15 35.94 7.56
CA TYR A 788 -42.17 34.91 7.86
C TYR A 788 -42.17 34.56 9.35
N VAL A 789 -42.17 33.26 9.67
CA VAL A 789 -42.08 32.74 11.04
C VAL A 789 -40.94 31.73 11.13
N ALA A 790 -39.95 32.04 11.96
CA ALA A 790 -38.90 31.11 12.38
C ALA A 790 -39.34 30.39 13.65
N ILE A 791 -39.30 29.06 13.67
CA ILE A 791 -39.64 28.24 14.85
C ILE A 791 -38.51 27.28 15.15
N ASP A 792 -38.21 27.13 16.43
CA ASP A 792 -37.39 26.06 16.98
C ASP A 792 -38.29 25.16 17.81
N VAL A 793 -38.34 23.89 17.46
CA VAL A 793 -38.97 22.86 18.26
C VAL A 793 -37.87 22.00 18.84
N ASN A 794 -37.51 22.20 20.09
CA ASN A 794 -36.53 21.38 20.79
C ASN A 794 -37.26 20.35 21.65
N LEU A 795 -37.10 19.06 21.37
CA LEU A 795 -37.64 18.00 22.21
C LEU A 795 -36.50 17.15 22.77
N TRP A 796 -36.62 16.79 24.05
CA TRP A 796 -35.78 15.81 24.75
C TRP A 796 -36.58 14.57 25.17
N GLY A 797 -37.82 14.47 24.70
CA GLY A 797 -38.71 13.34 24.87
C GLY A 797 -39.93 13.48 23.97
N ALA A 798 -40.73 12.42 23.87
CA ALA A 798 -41.86 12.34 22.95
C ALA A 798 -41.48 12.62 21.48
N PHE A 799 -40.33 12.10 21.02
CA PHE A 799 -39.78 12.38 19.68
C PHE A 799 -40.74 12.07 18.52
N HIS A 800 -41.63 11.09 18.70
CA HIS A 800 -42.70 10.77 17.76
C HIS A 800 -43.67 11.93 17.47
N ALA A 801 -43.69 12.98 18.28
CA ALA A 801 -44.56 14.14 18.10
C ALA A 801 -44.03 15.15 17.06
N PHE A 802 -42.78 15.04 16.58
CA PHE A 802 -42.19 16.03 15.67
C PHE A 802 -43.02 16.24 14.39
N ASP A 803 -43.36 15.16 13.69
CA ASP A 803 -44.04 15.26 12.38
C ASP A 803 -45.46 15.82 12.51
N GLU A 804 -46.19 15.39 13.56
CA GLU A 804 -47.52 15.91 13.87
C GLU A 804 -47.45 17.38 14.28
N LEU A 805 -46.50 17.75 15.15
CA LEU A 805 -46.33 19.13 15.60
C LEU A 805 -45.93 20.07 14.45
N GLN A 806 -45.02 19.65 13.57
CA GLN A 806 -44.67 20.40 12.36
C GLN A 806 -45.91 20.66 11.50
N THR A 807 -46.70 19.62 11.22
CA THR A 807 -47.94 19.72 10.43
C THR A 807 -48.93 20.69 11.06
N LEU A 808 -49.11 20.61 12.38
CA LEU A 808 -50.01 21.48 13.14
C LEU A 808 -49.53 22.94 13.15
N LEU A 809 -48.23 23.17 13.32
CA LEU A 809 -47.64 24.51 13.29
C LEU A 809 -47.79 25.13 11.90
N LEU A 810 -47.43 24.41 10.83
CA LEU A 810 -47.58 24.89 9.45
C LEU A 810 -49.03 25.28 9.14
N ALA A 811 -49.98 24.44 9.56
CA ALA A 811 -51.41 24.73 9.44
C ALA A 811 -51.84 25.96 10.26
N ALA A 812 -51.28 26.16 11.46
CA ALA A 812 -51.60 27.29 12.33
C ALA A 812 -51.19 28.65 11.72
N PHE A 813 -50.13 28.69 10.92
CA PHE A 813 -49.68 29.89 10.20
C PHE A 813 -50.27 30.03 8.79
N ASN A 814 -51.16 29.12 8.38
CA ASN A 814 -51.85 29.14 7.08
C ASN A 814 -50.88 29.25 5.89
N SER A 815 -49.76 28.54 5.98
CA SER A 815 -48.74 28.46 4.93
C SER A 815 -48.61 27.03 4.38
N LYS A 816 -47.96 26.93 3.22
CA LYS A 816 -47.48 25.69 2.62
C LYS A 816 -45.97 25.73 2.33
N SER A 817 -45.33 26.88 2.54
CA SER A 817 -43.88 27.04 2.36
C SER A 817 -43.21 26.74 3.68
N LEU A 818 -42.43 25.68 3.72
CA LEU A 818 -41.70 25.23 4.89
C LEU A 818 -40.33 24.80 4.44
N SER A 819 -39.31 25.32 5.12
CA SER A 819 -37.98 24.72 5.13
C SER A 819 -37.67 24.16 6.51
N ALA A 820 -37.08 22.97 6.56
CA ALA A 820 -36.81 22.30 7.81
C ALA A 820 -35.48 21.51 7.81
N PHE A 821 -34.83 21.49 8.97
CA PHE A 821 -33.71 20.61 9.26
C PHE A 821 -33.63 20.35 10.76
N ARG A 822 -32.93 19.29 11.16
CA ARG A 822 -32.76 18.89 12.55
C ARG A 822 -31.31 19.10 12.97
N VAL A 823 -31.10 19.41 14.24
CA VAL A 823 -29.78 19.47 14.87
C VAL A 823 -29.82 18.61 16.12
N VAL A 824 -28.83 17.73 16.29
CA VAL A 824 -28.71 16.91 17.50
C VAL A 824 -28.15 17.75 18.64
N VAL A 825 -28.87 17.75 19.76
CA VAL A 825 -28.58 18.56 20.94
C VAL A 825 -28.60 17.71 22.21
N GLY A 826 -28.28 18.30 23.36
CA GLY A 826 -28.44 17.68 24.65
C GLY A 826 -29.90 17.40 25.01
N GLY A 827 -30.11 16.37 25.83
CA GLY A 827 -31.42 16.01 26.35
C GLY A 827 -31.67 16.48 27.78
N MET A 828 -32.69 15.91 28.41
CA MET A 828 -33.06 16.19 29.80
C MET A 828 -33.12 14.89 30.61
N TYR A 829 -32.29 14.80 31.65
CA TYR A 829 -32.32 13.65 32.53
C TYR A 829 -33.62 13.62 33.33
N GLY A 830 -34.19 12.43 33.52
CA GLY A 830 -35.45 12.25 34.25
C GLY A 830 -36.69 12.76 33.51
N SER A 831 -36.61 12.98 32.18
CA SER A 831 -37.76 13.34 31.34
C SER A 831 -38.94 12.39 31.56
N SER A 832 -40.18 12.90 31.62
CA SER A 832 -41.34 12.07 31.97
C SER A 832 -41.62 10.92 30.98
N THR A 833 -41.09 11.02 29.75
CA THR A 833 -41.32 10.08 28.65
C THR A 833 -40.11 9.19 28.32
N TRP A 834 -38.95 9.34 28.99
CA TRP A 834 -37.68 8.72 28.55
C TRP A 834 -37.76 7.20 28.31
N ARG A 835 -38.53 6.48 29.15
CA ARG A 835 -38.74 5.02 28.99
C ARG A 835 -39.56 4.67 27.76
N GLU A 836 -40.59 5.47 27.47
CA GLU A 836 -41.43 5.28 26.29
C GLU A 836 -40.65 5.62 25.02
N ASP A 837 -39.78 6.61 25.07
CA ASP A 837 -38.93 7.02 23.95
C ASP A 837 -37.86 5.96 23.63
N GLN A 838 -37.17 5.43 24.64
CA GLN A 838 -36.21 4.32 24.45
C GLN A 838 -36.85 3.07 23.82
N ALA A 839 -38.16 2.86 24.01
CA ALA A 839 -38.87 1.77 23.34
C ALA A 839 -39.12 2.02 21.84
N LYS A 840 -39.00 3.27 21.37
CA LYS A 840 -39.37 3.74 20.02
C LYS A 840 -38.20 4.21 19.15
N ILE A 841 -37.03 4.46 19.73
CA ILE A 841 -35.84 4.94 19.01
C ILE A 841 -34.66 3.96 19.12
N GLY A 842 -33.66 4.16 18.27
CA GLY A 842 -32.37 3.49 18.32
C GLY A 842 -32.28 2.14 17.58
N PRO A 843 -31.06 1.59 17.46
CA PRO A 843 -30.75 0.44 16.64
C PRO A 843 -31.61 -0.80 16.89
N GLN A 844 -32.07 -1.44 15.81
CA GLN A 844 -32.76 -2.72 15.86
C GLN A 844 -31.82 -3.83 15.38
N ILE A 845 -31.24 -4.58 16.33
CA ILE A 845 -30.34 -5.69 16.02
C ILE A 845 -31.15 -6.86 15.46
N VAL A 846 -30.90 -7.20 14.19
CA VAL A 846 -31.56 -8.28 13.45
C VAL A 846 -30.55 -9.02 12.56
N GLN A 847 -30.78 -10.31 12.33
CA GLN A 847 -29.96 -11.11 11.41
C GLN A 847 -30.58 -11.07 10.02
N PHE A 848 -29.85 -10.52 9.05
CA PHE A 848 -30.27 -10.49 7.65
C PHE A 848 -29.51 -11.42 6.74
N ARG A 849 -28.37 -11.93 7.23
CA ARG A 849 -27.53 -12.85 6.47
C ARG A 849 -28.27 -14.17 6.22
N ASN A 850 -27.90 -14.81 5.13
CA ASN A 850 -28.46 -16.09 4.72
C ASN A 850 -27.95 -17.19 5.64
N CYS A 851 -28.78 -17.53 6.62
CA CYS A 851 -28.48 -18.53 7.64
C CYS A 851 -29.23 -19.85 7.42
N ASP A 852 -29.77 -20.11 6.23
CA ASP A 852 -30.43 -21.37 5.92
C ASP A 852 -29.40 -22.53 5.96
N GLU A 853 -29.78 -23.66 6.57
CA GLU A 853 -28.97 -24.89 6.49
C GLU A 853 -29.00 -25.41 5.04
N LYS A 854 -27.84 -25.67 4.43
CA LYS A 854 -27.79 -26.42 3.16
C LYS A 854 -28.56 -27.72 3.36
N ALA A 855 -29.52 -27.99 2.46
CA ALA A 855 -30.30 -29.22 2.51
C ALA A 855 -29.35 -30.44 2.49
N THR A 856 -29.28 -31.16 3.60
CA THR A 856 -28.53 -32.41 3.69
C THR A 856 -29.24 -33.44 2.83
N ILE A 857 -28.67 -33.79 1.67
CA ILE A 857 -29.21 -34.83 0.80
C ILE A 857 -28.87 -36.17 1.46
N GLU A 858 -29.89 -36.93 1.89
CA GLU A 858 -29.72 -38.25 2.49
C GLU A 858 -28.97 -39.20 1.53
N SER A 859 -27.96 -39.87 2.07
CA SER A 859 -27.00 -40.69 1.34
C SER A 859 -27.62 -41.93 0.69
N SER A 860 -27.15 -42.22 -0.53
CA SER A 860 -27.17 -43.58 -1.07
C SER A 860 -25.76 -43.96 -1.51
N ASP A 861 -25.19 -44.98 -0.87
CA ASP A 861 -23.89 -45.57 -1.19
C ASP A 861 -23.84 -46.06 -2.65
N GLN A 862 -23.36 -45.21 -3.57
CA GLN A 862 -22.78 -45.63 -4.85
C GLN A 862 -21.68 -44.66 -5.27
N ALA A 863 -20.46 -45.18 -5.41
CA ALA A 863 -19.37 -44.51 -6.11
C ALA A 863 -19.81 -44.24 -7.56
N VAL A 864 -19.96 -42.95 -7.94
CA VAL A 864 -20.37 -42.53 -9.27
C VAL A 864 -19.57 -41.31 -9.71
N VAL A 865 -18.70 -41.56 -10.70
CA VAL A 865 -18.32 -40.71 -11.85
C VAL A 865 -18.37 -39.19 -11.64
N VAL A 866 -17.23 -38.63 -11.21
CA VAL A 866 -16.89 -37.19 -11.21
C VAL A 866 -16.82 -36.58 -12.64
N SER A 867 -17.00 -37.38 -13.70
CA SER A 867 -16.57 -36.98 -15.04
C SER A 867 -17.40 -35.87 -15.68
N GLY A 868 -18.71 -35.76 -15.41
CA GLY A 868 -19.59 -34.91 -16.20
C GLY A 868 -19.46 -33.41 -15.90
N LEU A 869 -19.33 -33.05 -14.64
CA LEU A 869 -19.13 -31.67 -14.20
C LEU A 869 -17.70 -31.22 -14.45
N THR A 870 -16.71 -32.03 -14.06
CA THR A 870 -15.29 -31.71 -14.26
C THR A 870 -14.94 -31.60 -15.75
N GLU A 871 -15.50 -32.46 -16.62
CA GLU A 871 -15.31 -32.33 -18.08
C GLU A 871 -15.86 -31.00 -18.61
N ALA A 872 -17.05 -30.59 -18.15
CA ALA A 872 -17.63 -29.31 -18.56
C ALA A 872 -16.80 -28.12 -18.05
N ALA A 873 -16.37 -28.15 -16.78
CA ALA A 873 -15.58 -27.09 -16.16
C ALA A 873 -14.23 -26.92 -16.87
N VAL A 874 -13.46 -28.01 -17.01
CA VAL A 874 -12.14 -27.98 -17.70
C VAL A 874 -12.27 -27.47 -19.14
N GLU A 875 -13.30 -27.90 -19.87
CA GLU A 875 -13.49 -27.43 -21.25
C GLU A 875 -13.82 -25.93 -21.32
N GLU A 876 -14.69 -25.42 -20.44
CA GLU A 876 -15.06 -23.99 -20.45
C GLU A 876 -13.93 -23.11 -19.89
N PHE A 877 -13.20 -23.54 -18.86
CA PHE A 877 -12.05 -22.77 -18.36
C PHE A 877 -10.93 -22.63 -19.39
N LEU A 878 -10.64 -23.68 -20.17
CA LEU A 878 -9.66 -23.57 -21.26
C LEU A 878 -10.06 -22.57 -22.35
N LYS A 879 -11.35 -22.24 -22.48
CA LYS A 879 -11.82 -21.20 -23.43
C LYS A 879 -11.57 -19.78 -22.91
N ILE A 880 -11.29 -19.62 -21.62
CA ILE A 880 -10.91 -18.33 -21.01
C ILE A 880 -9.47 -17.96 -21.37
N ALA A 881 -8.61 -18.94 -21.68
CA ALA A 881 -7.21 -18.71 -21.99
C ALA A 881 -7.06 -17.60 -23.05
N PRO A 882 -6.34 -16.49 -22.76
CA PRO A 882 -6.27 -15.30 -23.62
C PRO A 882 -5.36 -15.48 -24.85
N SER A 883 -5.42 -16.65 -25.50
CA SER A 883 -4.60 -17.01 -26.65
C SER A 883 -5.36 -16.80 -27.96
N ASN A 884 -4.70 -16.16 -28.94
CA ASN A 884 -5.19 -16.06 -30.32
C ASN A 884 -5.17 -17.42 -31.07
N SER A 885 -4.67 -18.48 -30.43
CA SER A 885 -4.54 -19.81 -31.01
C SER A 885 -5.81 -20.64 -30.78
N SER A 886 -6.29 -21.30 -31.83
CA SER A 886 -7.36 -22.31 -31.72
C SER A 886 -6.94 -23.61 -31.03
N SER A 887 -5.67 -23.71 -30.61
CA SER A 887 -5.07 -24.89 -30.02
C SER A 887 -4.01 -24.51 -28.97
N LEU A 888 -4.15 -25.04 -27.76
CA LEU A 888 -3.33 -24.71 -26.61
C LEU A 888 -2.30 -25.82 -26.32
N THR A 889 -1.17 -25.43 -25.75
CA THR A 889 -0.23 -26.32 -25.05
C THR A 889 -0.50 -26.20 -23.55
N VAL A 890 -0.94 -27.29 -22.93
CA VAL A 890 -1.39 -27.30 -21.53
C VAL A 890 -0.42 -28.12 -20.67
N GLY A 891 0.11 -27.51 -19.61
CA GLY A 891 0.80 -28.22 -18.53
C GLY A 891 -0.21 -28.76 -17.53
N ILE A 892 -0.04 -29.99 -17.04
CA ILE A 892 -0.89 -30.58 -15.98
C ILE A 892 0.01 -31.18 -14.91
N VAL A 893 -0.17 -30.78 -13.65
CA VAL A 893 0.42 -31.48 -12.50
C VAL A 893 -0.59 -32.48 -11.98
N CYS A 894 -0.13 -33.72 -11.83
CA CYS A 894 -0.91 -34.86 -11.34
C CYS A 894 -0.23 -35.43 -10.09
N GLY A 895 -0.96 -36.27 -9.35
CA GLY A 895 -0.40 -37.11 -8.28
C GLY A 895 0.65 -38.11 -8.78
N TYR A 896 0.69 -39.31 -8.19
CA TYR A 896 1.70 -40.30 -8.57
C TYR A 896 1.32 -41.06 -9.85
N GLU A 897 2.28 -41.21 -10.78
CA GLU A 897 2.08 -41.90 -12.07
C GLU A 897 1.59 -43.35 -11.91
N ASP A 898 2.04 -44.06 -10.88
CA ASP A 898 1.67 -45.45 -10.63
C ASP A 898 0.22 -45.63 -10.15
N ASP A 899 -0.39 -44.57 -9.63
CA ASP A 899 -1.73 -44.63 -9.05
C ASP A 899 -2.81 -44.36 -10.13
N ASP A 900 -2.39 -43.93 -11.34
CA ASP A 900 -3.22 -43.63 -12.53
C ASP A 900 -4.42 -42.71 -12.22
N ASP A 901 -4.26 -41.87 -11.20
CA ASP A 901 -5.28 -40.97 -10.68
C ASP A 901 -4.95 -39.54 -11.14
N CYS A 902 -5.44 -39.16 -12.34
CA CYS A 902 -5.35 -37.79 -12.83
C CYS A 902 -6.52 -37.46 -13.76
N ALA A 903 -7.64 -37.06 -13.15
CA ALA A 903 -8.91 -36.85 -13.84
C ALA A 903 -8.84 -35.73 -14.89
N ILE A 904 -8.17 -34.62 -14.59
CA ILE A 904 -8.05 -33.50 -15.54
C ILE A 904 -7.24 -33.90 -16.76
N LYS A 905 -6.14 -34.66 -16.59
CA LYS A 905 -5.34 -35.15 -17.72
C LYS A 905 -6.16 -36.02 -18.67
N ASP A 906 -6.97 -36.92 -18.14
CA ASP A 906 -7.85 -37.81 -18.90
C ASP A 906 -8.90 -37.05 -19.73
N ILE A 907 -9.30 -35.87 -19.27
CA ILE A 907 -10.18 -34.95 -19.99
C ILE A 907 -9.37 -34.21 -21.06
N LEU A 908 -8.23 -33.61 -20.69
CA LEU A 908 -7.34 -32.87 -21.60
C LEU A 908 -6.93 -33.69 -22.83
N ASP A 909 -6.59 -34.97 -22.64
CA ASP A 909 -6.18 -35.86 -23.74
C ASP A 909 -7.30 -36.12 -24.78
N LYS A 910 -8.55 -35.84 -24.44
CA LYS A 910 -9.73 -36.00 -25.33
C LYS A 910 -10.20 -34.67 -25.92
N LEU A 911 -9.80 -33.53 -25.35
CA LEU A 911 -10.28 -32.21 -25.74
C LEU A 911 -9.52 -31.66 -26.96
N PRO A 912 -10.20 -31.31 -28.06
CA PRO A 912 -9.53 -30.78 -29.26
C PRO A 912 -8.77 -29.47 -29.03
N ILE A 913 -9.19 -28.65 -28.06
CA ILE A 913 -8.54 -27.39 -27.70
C ILE A 913 -7.16 -27.60 -27.08
N ALA A 914 -6.92 -28.74 -26.41
CA ALA A 914 -5.64 -29.11 -25.81
C ALA A 914 -4.79 -29.93 -26.81
N SER A 915 -4.12 -29.24 -27.74
CA SER A 915 -3.36 -29.91 -28.81
C SER A 915 -2.08 -30.62 -28.35
N LYS A 916 -1.53 -30.19 -27.22
CA LYS A 916 -0.38 -30.82 -26.58
C LYS A 916 -0.55 -30.74 -25.07
N VAL A 917 -0.58 -31.89 -24.41
CA VAL A 917 -0.62 -32.01 -22.95
C VAL A 917 0.78 -32.40 -22.46
N VAL A 918 1.30 -31.64 -21.49
CA VAL A 918 2.57 -31.92 -20.82
C VAL A 918 2.32 -32.25 -19.37
N THR A 919 2.47 -33.51 -19.01
CA THR A 919 2.18 -33.99 -17.65
C THR A 919 3.38 -33.90 -16.73
N PHE A 920 3.21 -33.40 -15.52
CA PHE A 920 4.20 -33.39 -14.44
C PHE A 920 3.65 -34.26 -13.30
N TRP A 921 4.26 -35.42 -13.08
CA TRP A 921 3.83 -36.35 -12.03
C TRP A 921 4.55 -36.03 -10.72
N THR A 922 3.84 -36.16 -9.60
CA THR A 922 4.46 -36.14 -8.26
C THR A 922 5.56 -37.21 -8.20
N CYS A 923 6.75 -36.81 -7.75
CA CYS A 923 7.91 -37.68 -7.76
C CYS A 923 7.76 -38.85 -6.77
N PRO A 924 8.15 -40.08 -7.13
CA PRO A 924 8.02 -41.25 -6.24
C PRO A 924 8.72 -41.12 -4.89
N GLY A 925 9.77 -40.28 -4.81
CA GLY A 925 10.49 -40.00 -3.56
C GLY A 925 9.67 -39.28 -2.49
N LEU A 926 8.49 -38.74 -2.85
CA LEU A 926 7.61 -38.02 -1.93
C LEU A 926 6.56 -38.93 -1.26
N LYS A 927 6.39 -40.20 -1.71
CA LYS A 927 5.35 -41.14 -1.19
C LYS A 927 5.44 -41.46 0.30
N HIS A 928 6.59 -41.23 0.94
CA HIS A 928 6.85 -41.65 2.32
C HIS A 928 7.19 -40.50 3.26
N MET A 929 6.83 -39.26 2.89
CA MET A 929 7.16 -38.08 3.69
C MET A 929 6.48 -38.03 5.06
N HIS A 930 5.37 -38.76 5.29
CA HIS A 930 4.60 -38.70 6.55
C HIS A 930 4.40 -40.06 7.24
N VAL A 931 5.32 -41.03 7.07
CA VAL A 931 5.14 -42.37 7.66
C VAL A 931 5.64 -42.41 9.12
N ASN A 932 4.71 -42.18 10.05
CA ASN A 932 4.68 -42.57 11.46
C ASN A 932 5.97 -42.40 12.29
N ASP A 933 6.00 -41.37 13.14
CA ASP A 933 6.51 -41.50 14.50
C ASP A 933 5.46 -40.94 15.48
N GLU A 934 4.67 -41.84 16.09
CA GLU A 934 3.65 -41.52 17.12
C GLU A 934 4.27 -41.07 18.47
N GLU A 935 5.49 -40.51 18.52
CA GLU A 935 6.12 -40.15 19.81
C GLU A 935 6.77 -38.76 19.92
N ASP A 936 6.84 -37.91 18.90
CA ASP A 936 7.44 -36.57 19.02
C ASP A 936 6.49 -35.45 18.50
N GLU A 937 5.62 -34.93 19.36
CA GLU A 937 4.66 -33.83 19.08
C GLU A 937 5.31 -32.41 19.07
N GLU A 938 6.62 -32.23 18.78
CA GLU A 938 7.26 -30.90 18.92
C GLU A 938 8.29 -30.47 17.84
N GLU A 939 8.40 -31.12 16.67
CA GLU A 939 9.21 -30.58 15.54
C GLU A 939 8.40 -30.50 14.24
N ASP A 940 7.88 -29.31 13.90
CA ASP A 940 7.18 -29.00 12.63
C ASP A 940 8.13 -28.91 11.40
N ASP A 941 9.44 -29.10 11.59
CA ASP A 941 10.45 -28.91 10.55
C ASP A 941 10.68 -30.19 9.70
N LEU A 942 10.64 -30.05 8.37
CA LEU A 942 11.04 -31.13 7.45
C LEU A 942 12.50 -31.55 7.68
N SER A 943 12.73 -32.87 7.78
CA SER A 943 14.07 -33.42 7.92
C SER A 943 14.95 -33.15 6.67
N PRO A 944 16.29 -33.11 6.82
CA PRO A 944 17.23 -33.00 5.70
C PRO A 944 17.01 -34.00 4.56
N GLU A 945 16.56 -35.23 4.88
CA GLU A 945 16.28 -36.28 3.90
C GLU A 945 15.01 -35.97 3.10
N GLN A 946 13.95 -35.51 3.78
CA GLN A 946 12.70 -35.05 3.15
C GLN A 946 12.94 -33.85 2.21
N LEU A 947 13.68 -32.83 2.65
CA LEU A 947 14.05 -31.67 1.83
C LEU A 947 14.88 -32.07 0.60
N SER A 948 15.75 -33.06 0.75
CA SER A 948 16.52 -33.65 -0.36
C SER A 948 15.60 -34.29 -1.42
N HIS A 949 14.58 -35.04 -1.00
CA HIS A 949 13.62 -35.64 -1.93
C HIS A 949 12.82 -34.58 -2.71
N MET A 950 12.39 -33.51 -2.04
CA MET A 950 11.73 -32.39 -2.70
C MET A 950 12.65 -31.72 -3.73
N PHE A 951 13.92 -31.49 -3.39
CA PHE A 951 14.89 -30.86 -4.28
C PHE A 951 15.23 -31.70 -5.52
N VAL A 952 15.37 -33.03 -5.34
CA VAL A 952 15.53 -33.94 -6.49
C VAL A 952 14.32 -33.86 -7.41
N CYS A 953 13.12 -33.72 -6.84
CA CYS A 953 11.89 -33.59 -7.61
C CYS A 953 11.81 -32.25 -8.37
N GLU A 954 12.13 -31.13 -7.71
CA GLU A 954 12.22 -29.81 -8.35
C GLU A 954 13.17 -29.83 -9.55
N LYS A 955 14.37 -30.41 -9.39
CA LYS A 955 15.35 -30.53 -10.47
C LYS A 955 14.83 -31.35 -11.65
N ALA A 956 14.09 -32.42 -11.38
CA ALA A 956 13.47 -33.24 -12.41
C ALA A 956 12.39 -32.47 -13.19
N MET A 957 11.56 -31.69 -12.49
CA MET A 957 10.57 -30.81 -13.10
C MET A 957 11.22 -29.73 -13.97
N MET A 958 12.26 -29.07 -13.46
CA MET A 958 13.02 -28.05 -14.20
C MET A 958 13.69 -28.61 -15.46
N ALA A 959 14.25 -29.82 -15.40
CA ALA A 959 14.81 -30.48 -16.57
C ALA A 959 13.76 -30.71 -17.66
N LYS A 960 12.53 -31.06 -17.26
CA LYS A 960 11.39 -31.24 -18.18
C LYS A 960 10.93 -29.92 -18.79
N LEU A 961 10.86 -28.84 -18.00
CA LEU A 961 10.56 -27.50 -18.51
C LEU A 961 11.61 -27.04 -19.53
N LYS A 962 12.90 -27.28 -19.26
CA LYS A 962 13.99 -26.96 -20.18
C LYS A 962 13.84 -27.68 -21.53
N GLU A 963 13.48 -28.97 -21.52
CA GLU A 963 13.21 -29.73 -22.75
C GLU A 963 12.05 -29.11 -23.56
N LEU A 964 11.02 -28.56 -22.91
CA LEU A 964 9.94 -27.86 -23.61
C LEU A 964 10.45 -26.60 -24.32
N LYS A 965 11.29 -25.80 -23.63
CA LYS A 965 11.80 -24.53 -24.16
C LYS A 965 12.76 -24.72 -25.33
N GLU A 966 13.62 -25.74 -25.28
CA GLU A 966 14.52 -26.08 -26.40
C GLU A 966 13.74 -26.43 -27.69
N ASN A 967 12.46 -26.77 -27.58
CA ASN A 967 11.56 -27.03 -28.70
C ASN A 967 10.71 -25.80 -29.10
N ASP A 968 11.02 -24.61 -28.57
CA ASP A 968 10.34 -23.32 -28.81
C ASP A 968 8.82 -23.38 -28.53
N LYS A 969 8.45 -23.98 -27.38
CA LYS A 969 7.05 -24.09 -26.94
C LYS A 969 6.88 -23.52 -25.54
N ASN A 970 6.09 -22.47 -25.43
CA ASN A 970 5.58 -21.98 -24.14
C ASN A 970 4.28 -22.71 -23.77
N LEU A 971 3.94 -22.70 -22.48
CA LEU A 971 2.65 -23.18 -21.98
C LEU A 971 1.63 -22.05 -22.07
N ASP A 972 0.49 -22.31 -22.72
CA ASP A 972 -0.63 -21.37 -22.82
C ASP A 972 -1.53 -21.46 -21.58
N ALA A 973 -1.64 -22.65 -21.00
CA ALA A 973 -2.40 -22.90 -19.78
C ALA A 973 -1.71 -23.94 -18.89
N PHE A 974 -2.01 -23.88 -17.60
CA PHE A 974 -1.54 -24.81 -16.60
C PHE A 974 -2.71 -25.31 -15.74
N ALA A 975 -2.74 -26.60 -15.46
CA ALA A 975 -3.77 -27.23 -14.65
C ALA A 975 -3.17 -27.96 -13.44
N LEU A 976 -3.87 -27.94 -12.31
CA LEU A 976 -3.57 -28.72 -11.10
C LEU A 976 -4.71 -29.70 -10.83
N ASP A 977 -4.40 -30.99 -10.84
CA ASP A 977 -5.37 -32.04 -10.54
C ASP A 977 -5.66 -32.15 -9.03
N GLY A 978 -6.82 -32.70 -8.65
CA GLY A 978 -7.16 -32.93 -7.24
C GLY A 978 -6.27 -33.97 -6.54
N SER A 979 -5.50 -34.76 -7.28
CA SER A 979 -4.57 -35.78 -6.77
C SER A 979 -3.17 -35.24 -6.39
N VAL A 980 -2.89 -33.96 -6.62
CA VAL A 980 -1.56 -33.38 -6.39
C VAL A 980 -1.28 -33.27 -4.89
N THR A 981 -0.07 -33.64 -4.46
CA THR A 981 0.31 -33.61 -3.04
C THR A 981 0.79 -32.22 -2.61
N ARG A 982 0.69 -31.92 -1.30
CA ARG A 982 1.19 -30.67 -0.70
C ARG A 982 2.61 -30.34 -1.14
N GLU A 983 3.51 -31.30 -1.06
CA GLU A 983 4.93 -31.09 -1.33
C GLU A 983 5.21 -30.82 -2.81
N MET A 984 4.41 -31.43 -3.70
CA MET A 984 4.47 -31.12 -5.12
C MET A 984 4.02 -29.69 -5.40
N ILE A 985 3.00 -29.18 -4.68
CA ILE A 985 2.56 -27.78 -4.80
C ILE A 985 3.62 -26.83 -4.25
N GLN A 986 4.30 -27.16 -3.15
CA GLN A 986 5.41 -26.36 -2.62
C GLN A 986 6.58 -26.27 -3.61
N ILE A 987 6.94 -27.38 -4.26
CA ILE A 987 7.93 -27.42 -5.34
C ILE A 987 7.45 -26.60 -6.54
N PHE A 988 6.16 -26.71 -6.87
CA PHE A 988 5.56 -25.97 -7.96
C PHE A 988 5.60 -24.47 -7.70
N ASN A 989 5.22 -24.04 -6.50
CA ASN A 989 5.30 -22.67 -6.03
C ASN A 989 6.73 -22.15 -6.07
N SER A 990 7.70 -22.95 -5.61
CA SER A 990 9.10 -22.54 -5.65
C SER A 990 9.50 -22.18 -7.09
N ILE A 991 9.06 -22.94 -8.10
CA ILE A 991 9.30 -22.66 -9.54
C ILE A 991 8.57 -21.41 -10.01
N TRP A 992 7.25 -21.37 -9.86
CA TRP A 992 6.46 -20.30 -10.46
C TRP A 992 6.50 -18.98 -9.71
N GLY A 993 7.03 -18.94 -8.49
CA GLY A 993 7.36 -17.72 -7.75
C GLY A 993 8.46 -16.86 -8.40
N ILE A 994 9.29 -17.43 -9.30
CA ILE A 994 10.28 -16.65 -10.06
C ILE A 994 9.66 -16.01 -11.32
N ALA A 995 9.72 -14.69 -11.40
CA ALA A 995 9.30 -13.90 -12.55
C ALA A 995 9.90 -14.40 -13.88
N LYS A 996 11.23 -14.61 -13.95
CA LYS A 996 11.90 -15.17 -15.14
C LYS A 996 11.36 -16.53 -15.59
N PHE A 997 10.93 -17.40 -14.67
CA PHE A 997 10.37 -18.69 -15.05
C PHE A 997 8.97 -18.56 -15.62
N ARG A 998 8.16 -17.64 -15.06
CA ARG A 998 6.90 -17.21 -15.69
C ARG A 998 7.20 -16.71 -17.12
N GLU A 999 8.11 -15.76 -17.29
CA GLU A 999 8.48 -15.22 -18.62
C GLU A 999 9.01 -16.25 -19.62
N TRP A 1000 9.82 -17.21 -19.16
CA TRP A 1000 10.47 -18.17 -20.04
C TRP A 1000 9.55 -19.32 -20.46
N TYR A 1001 8.72 -19.82 -19.55
CA TYR A 1001 7.97 -21.06 -19.75
C TYR A 1001 6.48 -20.85 -19.97
N THR A 1002 5.91 -19.71 -19.56
CA THR A 1002 4.55 -19.30 -19.97
C THR A 1002 4.63 -18.15 -20.96
N ASN A 1003 3.47 -17.68 -21.41
CA ASN A 1003 3.37 -16.34 -21.97
C ASN A 1003 3.04 -15.40 -20.80
N PRO A 1004 3.98 -14.57 -20.32
CA PRO A 1004 3.83 -13.82 -19.08
C PRO A 1004 2.66 -12.83 -19.12
N ASN A 1005 2.30 -12.35 -20.33
CA ASN A 1005 1.22 -11.39 -20.51
C ASN A 1005 -0.13 -12.04 -20.84
N GLN A 1006 -0.16 -13.35 -21.13
CA GLN A 1006 -1.37 -14.07 -21.55
C GLN A 1006 -1.29 -15.54 -21.14
N ASN A 1007 -1.75 -15.89 -19.94
CA ASN A 1007 -1.78 -17.27 -19.49
C ASN A 1007 -2.99 -17.56 -18.60
N LEU A 1008 -3.25 -18.85 -18.43
CA LEU A 1008 -4.34 -19.39 -17.61
C LEU A 1008 -3.78 -20.45 -16.68
N PHE A 1009 -4.05 -20.35 -15.38
CA PHE A 1009 -3.85 -21.40 -14.41
C PHE A 1009 -5.22 -21.81 -13.86
N PHE A 1010 -5.46 -23.11 -13.67
CA PHE A 1010 -6.63 -23.55 -12.93
C PHE A 1010 -6.36 -24.80 -12.11
N GLY A 1011 -7.04 -24.94 -10.99
CA GLY A 1011 -6.91 -26.07 -10.09
C GLY A 1011 -8.27 -26.67 -9.73
N MET A 1012 -8.25 -27.93 -9.30
CA MET A 1012 -9.40 -28.61 -8.71
C MET A 1012 -9.02 -29.17 -7.35
N SER A 1013 -9.90 -29.05 -6.35
CA SER A 1013 -9.74 -29.69 -5.04
C SER A 1013 -11.09 -30.23 -4.53
N PHE A 1014 -11.04 -31.20 -3.60
CA PHE A 1014 -12.24 -31.79 -2.98
C PHE A 1014 -12.39 -31.28 -1.55
N LYS A 1015 -13.64 -31.03 -1.10
CA LYS A 1015 -13.91 -30.42 0.20
C LYS A 1015 -14.00 -31.42 1.39
N SER A 1016 -13.51 -32.64 1.24
CA SER A 1016 -13.68 -33.71 2.25
C SER A 1016 -12.48 -33.97 3.17
N ASP A 1017 -11.36 -33.25 2.98
CA ASP A 1017 -10.12 -33.49 3.71
C ASP A 1017 -9.91 -32.40 4.77
N GLU A 1018 -10.26 -32.70 6.02
CA GLU A 1018 -10.28 -31.80 7.20
C GLU A 1018 -8.93 -31.09 7.54
N VAL A 1019 -7.90 -31.19 6.69
CA VAL A 1019 -6.58 -30.54 6.87
C VAL A 1019 -6.04 -29.89 5.57
N GLU A 1020 -6.56 -30.22 4.38
CA GLU A 1020 -5.95 -29.81 3.09
C GLU A 1020 -6.73 -28.70 2.33
N HIS A 1021 -7.74 -28.10 2.96
CA HIS A 1021 -8.43 -26.93 2.42
C HIS A 1021 -7.58 -25.67 2.52
N SER A 1022 -6.73 -25.46 1.51
CA SER A 1022 -6.45 -24.15 0.90
C SER A 1022 -5.24 -24.21 -0.02
N ILE A 1023 -4.48 -25.30 -0.10
CA ILE A 1023 -3.15 -25.24 -0.73
C ILE A 1023 -3.17 -24.93 -2.24
N HIS A 1024 -4.14 -25.46 -3.01
CA HIS A 1024 -4.35 -25.07 -4.41
C HIS A 1024 -4.79 -23.61 -4.53
N HIS A 1025 -5.73 -23.20 -3.69
CA HIS A 1025 -6.25 -21.83 -3.62
C HIS A 1025 -5.12 -20.84 -3.29
N ASN A 1026 -4.37 -21.10 -2.23
CA ASN A 1026 -3.24 -20.31 -1.75
C ASN A 1026 -2.15 -20.19 -2.79
N PHE A 1027 -1.79 -21.29 -3.47
CA PHE A 1027 -0.85 -21.23 -4.58
C PHE A 1027 -1.34 -20.29 -5.69
N LEU A 1028 -2.61 -20.44 -6.09
CA LEU A 1028 -3.16 -19.67 -7.20
C LEU A 1028 -3.36 -18.19 -6.84
N ASP A 1029 -3.76 -17.88 -5.61
CA ASP A 1029 -3.81 -16.50 -5.14
C ASP A 1029 -2.40 -15.89 -5.00
N ARG A 1030 -1.42 -16.63 -4.46
CA ARG A 1030 0.00 -16.22 -4.46
C ARG A 1030 0.49 -15.94 -5.88
N TYR A 1031 0.16 -16.79 -6.85
CA TYR A 1031 0.51 -16.57 -8.25
C TYR A 1031 -0.12 -15.28 -8.80
N ARG A 1032 -1.38 -14.97 -8.47
CA ARG A 1032 -2.02 -13.68 -8.81
C ARG A 1032 -1.21 -12.52 -8.23
N ARG A 1033 -0.85 -12.58 -6.94
CA ARG A 1033 -0.05 -11.53 -6.27
C ARG A 1033 1.33 -11.36 -6.88
N ASP A 1034 1.95 -12.46 -7.31
CA ASP A 1034 3.26 -12.46 -7.99
C ASP A 1034 3.24 -11.84 -9.41
N VAL A 1035 2.10 -11.88 -10.10
CA VAL A 1035 1.91 -11.17 -11.38
C VAL A 1035 1.76 -9.66 -11.14
N ARG A 1036 1.38 -9.27 -9.92
CA ARG A 1036 1.23 -7.91 -9.39
C ARG A 1036 0.17 -7.06 -10.06
N TYR A 1037 0.15 -6.94 -11.38
CA TYR A 1037 -0.64 -5.94 -12.08
C TYR A 1037 -1.76 -6.52 -12.95
N ASP A 1038 -2.85 -5.76 -13.06
CA ASP A 1038 -3.97 -6.03 -13.95
C ASP A 1038 -3.55 -6.09 -15.44
N PRO A 1039 -4.32 -6.74 -16.32
CA PRO A 1039 -5.49 -7.57 -16.03
C PRO A 1039 -5.05 -8.94 -15.55
N ALA A 1040 -5.18 -9.20 -14.25
CA ALA A 1040 -4.94 -10.50 -13.65
C ALA A 1040 -5.93 -10.68 -12.52
N ALA A 1041 -6.57 -11.85 -12.46
CA ALA A 1041 -7.49 -12.13 -11.38
C ALA A 1041 -7.60 -13.62 -11.08
N HIS A 1042 -7.94 -13.89 -9.83
CA HIS A 1042 -8.20 -15.22 -9.29
C HIS A 1042 -9.68 -15.37 -8.99
N ALA A 1043 -10.31 -16.36 -9.62
CA ALA A 1043 -11.71 -16.69 -9.48
C ALA A 1043 -11.89 -18.04 -8.81
N LYS A 1044 -12.83 -18.13 -7.87
CA LYS A 1044 -13.19 -19.36 -7.15
C LYS A 1044 -14.61 -19.78 -7.50
N PHE A 1045 -14.76 -21.03 -7.92
CA PHE A 1045 -16.04 -21.69 -8.15
C PHE A 1045 -16.25 -22.80 -7.14
N LEU A 1046 -17.45 -22.86 -6.56
CA LEU A 1046 -17.90 -23.98 -5.74
C LEU A 1046 -18.86 -24.84 -6.54
N ALA A 1047 -18.53 -26.11 -6.71
CA ALA A 1047 -19.34 -27.08 -7.40
C ALA A 1047 -19.81 -28.18 -6.44
N GLN A 1048 -20.96 -28.75 -6.77
CA GLN A 1048 -21.51 -29.91 -6.09
C GLN A 1048 -21.92 -30.94 -7.14
N ASP A 1049 -21.47 -32.19 -7.01
CA ASP A 1049 -21.92 -33.33 -7.82
C ASP A 1049 -22.36 -34.46 -6.88
N GLY A 1050 -23.67 -34.62 -6.72
CA GLY A 1050 -24.23 -35.46 -5.68
C GLY A 1050 -23.84 -35.00 -4.27
N ASN A 1051 -23.00 -35.80 -3.61
CA ASN A 1051 -22.52 -35.56 -2.25
C ASN A 1051 -21.06 -35.05 -2.22
N ILE A 1052 -20.44 -34.89 -3.38
CA ILE A 1052 -19.06 -34.41 -3.49
C ILE A 1052 -19.12 -32.90 -3.70
N GLU A 1053 -18.48 -32.15 -2.80
CA GLU A 1053 -18.21 -30.73 -2.99
C GLU A 1053 -16.82 -30.59 -3.61
N ILE A 1054 -16.74 -29.86 -4.73
CA ILE A 1054 -15.53 -29.64 -5.53
C ILE A 1054 -15.29 -28.14 -5.57
N GLU A 1055 -14.05 -27.73 -5.38
CA GLU A 1055 -13.62 -26.34 -5.57
C GLU A 1055 -12.76 -26.25 -6.82
N PHE A 1056 -13.05 -25.24 -7.65
CA PHE A 1056 -12.21 -24.89 -8.78
C PHE A 1056 -11.70 -23.47 -8.63
N ASP A 1057 -10.40 -23.31 -8.77
CA ASP A 1057 -9.72 -22.03 -8.78
C ASP A 1057 -9.22 -21.75 -10.19
N VAL A 1058 -9.39 -20.53 -10.67
CA VAL A 1058 -8.98 -20.11 -12.01
C VAL A 1058 -8.26 -18.78 -11.89
N VAL A 1059 -7.00 -18.72 -12.33
CA VAL A 1059 -6.23 -17.50 -12.46
C VAL A 1059 -6.01 -17.21 -13.94
N THR A 1060 -6.38 -16.03 -14.37
CA THR A 1060 -6.11 -15.57 -15.74
C THR A 1060 -5.27 -14.31 -15.69
N VAL A 1061 -4.33 -14.22 -16.63
CA VAL A 1061 -3.45 -13.07 -16.84
C VAL A 1061 -3.62 -12.63 -18.28
N GLY A 1062 -3.95 -11.36 -18.53
CA GLY A 1062 -4.11 -10.81 -19.88
C GLY A 1062 -5.54 -10.74 -20.41
N ASP A 1063 -6.56 -11.14 -19.64
CA ASP A 1063 -7.97 -11.08 -20.05
C ASP A 1063 -8.65 -9.79 -19.55
N ASN A 1064 -8.83 -8.82 -20.45
CA ASN A 1064 -9.53 -7.56 -20.15
C ASN A 1064 -11.05 -7.71 -19.93
N SER A 1065 -11.63 -8.87 -20.24
CA SER A 1065 -13.06 -9.15 -20.09
C SER A 1065 -13.31 -10.31 -19.13
N ILE A 1066 -12.44 -10.45 -18.12
CA ILE A 1066 -12.43 -11.60 -17.21
C ILE A 1066 -13.79 -11.90 -16.59
N PHE A 1067 -14.50 -10.89 -16.06
CA PHE A 1067 -15.81 -11.09 -15.44
C PHE A 1067 -16.83 -11.66 -16.44
N GLN A 1068 -16.84 -11.16 -17.67
CA GLN A 1068 -17.69 -11.65 -18.74
C GLN A 1068 -17.29 -13.07 -19.17
N SER A 1069 -15.99 -13.38 -19.26
CA SER A 1069 -15.47 -14.72 -19.55
C SER A 1069 -15.91 -15.73 -18.49
N LEU A 1070 -15.76 -15.38 -17.21
CA LEU A 1070 -16.16 -16.21 -16.06
C LEU A 1070 -17.67 -16.43 -16.02
N ALA A 1071 -18.47 -15.37 -16.21
CA ALA A 1071 -19.94 -15.47 -16.26
C ALA A 1071 -20.41 -16.38 -17.42
N THR A 1072 -19.75 -16.27 -18.57
CA THR A 1072 -20.04 -17.11 -19.75
C THR A 1072 -19.69 -18.57 -19.47
N ALA A 1073 -18.53 -18.83 -18.87
CA ALA A 1073 -18.11 -20.18 -18.49
C ALA A 1073 -19.11 -20.80 -17.50
N GLU A 1074 -19.47 -20.09 -16.44
CA GLU A 1074 -20.44 -20.55 -15.45
C GLU A 1074 -21.80 -20.89 -16.09
N GLY A 1075 -22.35 -19.97 -16.92
CA GLY A 1075 -23.62 -20.16 -17.61
C GLY A 1075 -23.60 -21.36 -18.57
N ASN A 1076 -22.50 -21.57 -19.29
CA ASN A 1076 -22.33 -22.71 -20.18
C ASN A 1076 -22.25 -24.04 -19.40
N ILE A 1077 -21.52 -24.06 -18.27
CA ILE A 1077 -21.44 -25.24 -17.41
C ILE A 1077 -22.82 -25.55 -16.82
N LYS A 1078 -23.51 -24.57 -16.21
CA LYS A 1078 -24.88 -24.72 -15.68
C LYS A 1078 -25.83 -25.29 -16.74
N SER A 1079 -25.78 -24.76 -17.97
CA SER A 1079 -26.58 -25.26 -19.10
C SER A 1079 -26.32 -26.74 -19.44
N ARG A 1080 -25.07 -27.21 -19.32
CA ARG A 1080 -24.70 -28.64 -19.53
C ARG A 1080 -25.08 -29.54 -18.35
N LEU A 1081 -25.29 -28.95 -17.17
CA LEU A 1081 -25.69 -29.64 -15.95
C LEU A 1081 -27.21 -29.68 -15.76
N GLU A 1082 -27.99 -28.95 -16.57
CA GLU A 1082 -29.46 -28.96 -16.50
C GLU A 1082 -30.05 -30.38 -16.42
N GLY A 1083 -30.82 -30.62 -15.37
CA GLY A 1083 -31.48 -31.92 -15.11
C GLY A 1083 -30.58 -33.01 -14.52
N LYS A 1084 -29.32 -32.70 -14.20
CA LYS A 1084 -28.42 -33.56 -13.41
C LYS A 1084 -28.46 -33.16 -11.94
N ASN A 1085 -27.96 -34.04 -11.06
CA ASN A 1085 -27.82 -33.75 -9.63
C ASN A 1085 -26.46 -33.07 -9.35
N ALA A 1086 -26.16 -32.02 -10.11
CA ALA A 1086 -24.91 -31.30 -10.02
C ALA A 1086 -25.10 -29.81 -10.33
N ASP A 1087 -24.33 -28.96 -9.68
CA ASP A 1087 -24.36 -27.50 -9.83
C ASP A 1087 -22.95 -26.91 -9.65
N ILE A 1088 -22.73 -25.70 -10.16
CA ILE A 1088 -21.50 -24.93 -9.99
C ILE A 1088 -21.87 -23.47 -9.76
N GLU A 1089 -21.11 -22.76 -8.94
CA GLU A 1089 -21.36 -21.35 -8.69
C GLU A 1089 -20.05 -20.58 -8.51
N LEU A 1090 -19.93 -19.43 -9.17
CA LEU A 1090 -18.83 -18.49 -8.90
C LEU A 1090 -19.09 -17.77 -7.57
N VAL A 1091 -18.11 -17.80 -6.67
CA VAL A 1091 -18.24 -17.20 -5.33
C VAL A 1091 -17.21 -16.14 -4.99
N ARG A 1092 -16.08 -16.09 -5.71
CA ARG A 1092 -15.04 -15.07 -5.46
C ARG A 1092 -14.33 -14.70 -6.76
N ILE A 1093 -14.04 -13.42 -6.91
CA ILE A 1093 -13.05 -12.88 -7.85
C ILE A 1093 -12.20 -11.88 -7.06
N ASN A 1094 -10.88 -12.09 -7.04
CA ASN A 1094 -9.90 -11.13 -6.53
C ASN A 1094 -9.07 -10.59 -7.71
N GLY A 1095 -9.02 -9.28 -7.88
CA GLY A 1095 -8.22 -8.58 -8.90
C GLY A 1095 -6.74 -8.44 -8.53
N ALA A 1096 -5.91 -7.96 -9.45
CA ALA A 1096 -4.52 -7.60 -9.17
C ALA A 1096 -4.39 -6.08 -8.96
N GLN A 1097 -3.17 -5.61 -8.65
CA GLN A 1097 -2.87 -4.19 -8.48
C GLN A 1097 -3.08 -3.44 -9.80
N TRP A 1098 -3.40 -2.17 -9.73
CA TRP A 1098 -3.67 -1.38 -10.93
C TRP A 1098 -2.39 -0.95 -11.62
N ASN A 1099 -2.40 -0.98 -12.95
CA ASN A 1099 -1.30 -0.42 -13.74
C ASN A 1099 -1.18 1.09 -13.51
N TYR A 1100 0.06 1.54 -13.33
CA TYR A 1100 0.40 2.94 -13.49
C TYR A 1100 0.20 3.35 -14.96
N ARG A 1101 -0.51 4.47 -15.17
CA ARG A 1101 -0.80 5.05 -16.48
C ARG A 1101 -0.18 6.44 -16.53
N GLU A 1102 0.92 6.57 -17.27
CA GLU A 1102 1.61 7.84 -17.49
C GLU A 1102 0.68 8.88 -18.17
N GLU A 1103 -0.13 8.43 -19.14
CA GLU A 1103 -1.11 9.28 -19.83
C GLU A 1103 -2.54 8.85 -19.47
N LEU A 1104 -3.04 9.28 -18.31
CA LEU A 1104 -4.46 9.17 -17.99
C LEU A 1104 -5.24 10.33 -18.62
N GLN A 1105 -6.29 10.02 -19.40
CA GLN A 1105 -7.20 11.02 -19.97
C GLN A 1105 -8.63 10.77 -19.48
N PRO A 1106 -8.92 11.07 -18.20
CA PRO A 1106 -10.27 10.93 -17.67
C PRO A 1106 -11.16 12.02 -18.27
N ARG A 1107 -12.45 11.73 -18.34
CA ARG A 1107 -13.42 12.73 -18.80
C ARG A 1107 -13.51 13.83 -17.74
N GLU A 1108 -13.18 15.05 -18.13
CA GLU A 1108 -13.35 16.24 -17.28
C GLU A 1108 -14.69 16.93 -17.58
N PHE A 1109 -15.18 17.62 -16.57
CA PHE A 1109 -16.34 18.48 -16.66
C PHE A 1109 -15.95 19.91 -16.26
N SER A 1110 -16.85 20.84 -16.52
CA SER A 1110 -16.79 22.20 -16.03
C SER A 1110 -18.04 22.47 -15.21
N GLN A 1111 -17.98 23.46 -14.33
CA GLN A 1111 -19.14 23.90 -13.59
C GLN A 1111 -20.33 24.28 -14.52
N ALA A 1112 -20.05 24.73 -15.75
CA ALA A 1112 -21.05 25.09 -16.76
C ALA A 1112 -21.74 23.89 -17.43
N ASP A 1113 -21.25 22.67 -17.25
CA ASP A 1113 -21.89 21.45 -17.77
C ASP A 1113 -23.12 21.06 -16.94
N TYR A 1114 -23.27 21.60 -15.73
CA TYR A 1114 -24.40 21.36 -14.85
C TYR A 1114 -25.46 22.46 -14.97
N ASP A 1115 -26.74 22.09 -14.78
CA ASP A 1115 -27.82 23.09 -14.68
C ASP A 1115 -27.79 23.77 -13.31
N GLU A 1116 -27.08 24.90 -13.26
CA GLU A 1116 -26.92 25.70 -12.04
C GLU A 1116 -28.03 26.74 -11.85
N GLU A 1117 -28.88 26.98 -12.86
CA GLU A 1117 -29.84 28.08 -12.85
C GLU A 1117 -30.82 27.99 -11.67
N PRO A 1118 -31.40 26.81 -11.32
CA PRO A 1118 -32.24 26.69 -10.14
C PRO A 1118 -31.51 27.06 -8.84
N GLY A 1119 -30.26 26.62 -8.70
CA GLY A 1119 -29.41 26.89 -7.54
C GLY A 1119 -29.05 28.36 -7.43
N LYS A 1120 -28.57 28.97 -8.51
CA LYS A 1120 -28.24 30.40 -8.59
C LYS A 1120 -29.44 31.29 -8.31
N LEU A 1121 -30.60 30.96 -8.91
CA LEU A 1121 -31.84 31.71 -8.68
C LEU A 1121 -32.21 31.67 -7.20
N GLN A 1122 -32.27 30.48 -6.60
CA GLN A 1122 -32.56 30.35 -5.18
C GLN A 1122 -31.54 31.11 -4.32
N TYR A 1123 -30.25 30.99 -4.62
CA TYR A 1123 -29.19 31.67 -3.87
C TYR A 1123 -29.35 33.19 -3.90
N SER A 1124 -29.72 33.76 -5.05
CA SER A 1124 -29.94 35.19 -5.23
C SER A 1124 -31.19 35.75 -4.54
N GLU A 1125 -32.17 34.89 -4.21
CA GLU A 1125 -33.45 35.28 -3.60
C GLU A 1125 -33.41 35.24 -2.06
N GLN A 1126 -32.28 34.85 -1.46
CA GLN A 1126 -32.14 34.71 -0.02
C GLN A 1126 -32.16 36.06 0.71
N GLU A 1127 -32.90 36.14 1.81
CA GLU A 1127 -32.89 37.28 2.72
C GLU A 1127 -32.66 36.81 4.17
N PRO A 1128 -31.46 36.98 4.74
CA PRO A 1128 -31.20 36.67 6.14
C PRO A 1128 -31.73 37.77 7.08
N PHE A 1129 -32.35 37.36 8.17
CA PHE A 1129 -32.97 38.25 9.18
C PHE A 1129 -32.36 38.13 10.58
N GLY A 1130 -31.47 37.17 10.80
CA GLY A 1130 -30.79 37.00 12.08
C GLY A 1130 -29.84 35.82 12.11
N ARG A 1131 -29.05 35.75 13.18
CA ARG A 1131 -28.13 34.66 13.50
C ARG A 1131 -28.66 33.88 14.69
N GLU A 1132 -28.65 32.56 14.55
CA GLU A 1132 -28.84 31.61 15.63
C GLU A 1132 -27.51 30.91 15.91
N THR A 1133 -27.16 30.82 17.19
CA THR A 1133 -25.94 30.17 17.67
C THR A 1133 -26.33 29.16 18.75
N LEU A 1134 -26.09 27.89 18.47
CA LEU A 1134 -26.20 26.80 19.43
C LEU A 1134 -24.84 26.54 20.05
N LEU A 1135 -24.80 26.46 21.38
CA LEU A 1135 -23.60 26.19 22.15
C LEU A 1135 -23.89 25.01 23.08
N GLN A 1136 -23.15 23.92 22.94
CA GLN A 1136 -23.24 22.75 23.81
C GLN A 1136 -22.01 22.71 24.72
N PHE A 1137 -22.23 22.63 26.02
CA PHE A 1137 -21.18 22.65 27.03
C PHE A 1137 -21.20 21.39 27.88
N ASP A 1138 -20.00 20.91 28.18
CA ASP A 1138 -19.79 19.86 29.18
C ASP A 1138 -19.10 20.43 30.42
N PHE A 1139 -19.39 19.83 31.58
CA PHE A 1139 -18.63 20.12 32.80
C PHE A 1139 -17.26 19.46 32.77
N LYS A 1140 -16.26 20.15 33.33
CA LYS A 1140 -14.95 19.55 33.61
C LYS A 1140 -15.05 18.48 34.68
N ASP A 1141 -14.12 17.53 34.60
CA ASP A 1141 -13.96 16.47 35.61
C ASP A 1141 -13.82 17.06 37.03
N ASP A 1142 -14.36 16.36 38.03
CA ASP A 1142 -14.29 16.69 39.47
C ASP A 1142 -15.04 17.96 39.96
N VAL A 1143 -16.00 18.48 39.20
CA VAL A 1143 -16.81 19.65 39.62
C VAL A 1143 -18.03 19.23 40.45
N THR A 1144 -18.29 19.92 41.57
CA THR A 1144 -19.58 19.80 42.29
C THR A 1144 -20.70 20.41 41.46
N MET A 1145 -21.74 19.63 41.17
CA MET A 1145 -22.87 20.06 40.32
C MET A 1145 -23.51 21.36 40.82
N PRO A 1146 -23.56 22.42 39.99
CA PRO A 1146 -24.18 23.69 40.36
C PRO A 1146 -25.71 23.58 40.38
N SER A 1147 -26.38 24.53 41.04
CA SER A 1147 -27.82 24.73 40.84
C SER A 1147 -28.07 25.56 39.58
N LEU A 1148 -29.26 25.40 38.99
CA LEU A 1148 -29.69 26.16 37.81
C LEU A 1148 -29.62 27.71 38.03
N ASP A 1149 -29.73 28.16 39.28
CA ASP A 1149 -29.59 29.58 39.67
C ASP A 1149 -28.21 30.17 39.34
N ILE A 1150 -27.17 29.34 39.27
CA ILE A 1150 -25.82 29.78 38.91
C ILE A 1150 -25.80 30.24 37.44
N PHE A 1151 -26.45 29.50 36.54
CA PHE A 1151 -26.58 29.89 35.13
C PHE A 1151 -27.39 31.16 34.96
N ALA A 1152 -28.38 31.38 35.81
CA ALA A 1152 -29.14 32.62 35.84
C ALA A 1152 -28.28 33.86 36.15
N SER A 1153 -27.34 33.71 37.11
CA SER A 1153 -26.38 34.77 37.41
C SER A 1153 -25.40 35.01 36.25
N GLN A 1154 -24.89 33.94 35.65
CA GLN A 1154 -23.96 34.02 34.50
C GLN A 1154 -24.63 34.69 33.29
N LEU A 1155 -25.86 34.28 32.97
CA LEU A 1155 -26.63 34.86 31.88
C LEU A 1155 -26.82 36.36 32.07
N LYS A 1156 -27.15 36.80 33.29
CA LYS A 1156 -27.33 38.22 33.62
C LYS A 1156 -26.05 39.05 33.37
N GLU A 1157 -24.87 38.46 33.53
CA GLU A 1157 -23.59 39.11 33.22
C GLU A 1157 -23.27 39.08 31.73
N ALA A 1158 -23.57 37.97 31.04
CA ALA A 1158 -23.29 37.76 29.62
C ALA A 1158 -24.19 38.59 28.67
N LEU A 1159 -25.48 38.69 28.97
CA LEU A 1159 -26.49 39.34 28.11
C LEU A 1159 -26.13 40.78 27.67
N PRO A 1160 -25.67 41.69 28.55
CA PRO A 1160 -25.30 43.05 28.13
C PRO A 1160 -24.17 43.11 27.10
N LYS A 1161 -23.23 42.14 27.12
CA LYS A 1161 -22.15 42.07 26.13
C LYS A 1161 -22.59 41.55 24.78
N ALA A 1162 -23.63 40.72 24.77
CA ALA A 1162 -24.31 40.27 23.56
C ALA A 1162 -25.31 41.31 23.01
N GLY A 1163 -25.35 42.52 23.59
CA GLY A 1163 -26.18 43.62 23.10
C GLY A 1163 -27.66 43.53 23.51
N PHE A 1164 -27.97 42.88 24.64
CA PHE A 1164 -29.30 42.90 25.26
C PHE A 1164 -29.38 43.97 26.35
N THR A 1165 -30.50 44.70 26.42
CA THR A 1165 -30.65 45.83 27.36
C THR A 1165 -31.45 45.51 28.62
N GLU A 1166 -32.29 44.48 28.59
CA GLU A 1166 -33.14 44.04 29.70
C GLU A 1166 -32.61 42.72 30.28
N ILE A 1167 -32.84 42.44 31.57
CA ILE A 1167 -32.26 41.27 32.28
C ILE A 1167 -33.32 40.46 33.04
N GLU A 1168 -34.56 40.50 32.60
CA GLU A 1168 -35.64 39.68 33.17
C GLU A 1168 -35.69 38.34 32.44
N TYR A 1169 -35.45 37.25 33.17
CA TYR A 1169 -35.46 35.88 32.67
C TYR A 1169 -36.43 35.05 33.50
N ARG A 1170 -36.83 33.89 32.96
CA ARG A 1170 -37.64 32.90 33.67
C ARG A 1170 -36.86 31.61 33.84
N VAL A 1171 -37.11 30.93 34.94
CA VAL A 1171 -36.52 29.65 35.28
C VAL A 1171 -37.66 28.65 35.52
N ASP A 1172 -37.66 27.54 34.79
CA ASP A 1172 -38.65 26.47 34.92
C ASP A 1172 -37.95 25.14 35.29
N HIS A 1173 -38.26 24.61 36.48
CA HIS A 1173 -37.64 23.40 37.06
C HIS A 1173 -38.46 22.12 36.85
N SER A 1174 -39.67 22.21 36.28
CA SER A 1174 -40.64 21.10 36.21
C SER A 1174 -40.52 20.25 34.94
N VAL A 1175 -39.32 20.12 34.37
CA VAL A 1175 -39.08 19.49 33.06
C VAL A 1175 -38.18 18.24 33.12
N GLY A 1176 -37.70 17.87 34.32
CA GLY A 1176 -36.81 16.75 34.55
C GLY A 1176 -36.05 16.91 35.87
N GLU A 1177 -34.85 16.32 35.96
CA GLU A 1177 -33.91 16.58 37.07
C GLU A 1177 -33.19 17.93 36.93
N GLY A 1178 -33.13 18.48 35.72
CA GLY A 1178 -32.50 19.77 35.42
C GLY A 1178 -33.46 20.95 35.36
N GLY A 1179 -33.33 21.77 34.31
CA GLY A 1179 -34.29 22.83 34.06
C GLY A 1179 -33.96 23.73 32.88
N VAL A 1180 -34.90 24.60 32.56
CA VAL A 1180 -34.83 25.50 31.41
C VAL A 1180 -34.85 26.94 31.89
N LEU A 1181 -33.92 27.73 31.40
CA LEU A 1181 -33.90 29.17 31.58
C LEU A 1181 -34.22 29.83 30.24
N SER A 1182 -35.30 30.60 30.20
CA SER A 1182 -35.72 31.32 28.99
C SER A 1182 -35.68 32.83 29.18
N TYR A 1183 -35.10 33.50 28.19
CA TYR A 1183 -35.03 34.96 28.08
C TYR A 1183 -35.52 35.36 26.68
N VAL A 1184 -36.53 36.22 26.62
CA VAL A 1184 -37.12 36.70 25.37
C VAL A 1184 -37.26 38.21 25.42
N ALA A 1185 -36.62 38.92 24.50
CA ALA A 1185 -36.59 40.38 24.47
C ALA A 1185 -36.75 40.92 23.06
N LYS A 1186 -36.83 42.25 22.94
CA LYS A 1186 -36.95 42.96 21.66
C LYS A 1186 -35.71 42.79 20.76
N GLU A 1187 -34.56 42.45 21.35
CA GLU A 1187 -33.30 42.26 20.63
C GLU A 1187 -33.02 40.79 20.23
N GLY A 1188 -33.80 39.82 20.73
CA GLY A 1188 -33.60 38.39 20.45
C GLY A 1188 -34.03 37.50 21.62
N SER A 1189 -33.47 36.30 21.69
CA SER A 1189 -33.79 35.30 22.71
C SER A 1189 -32.58 34.48 23.13
N VAL A 1190 -32.60 33.98 24.37
CA VAL A 1190 -31.66 32.98 24.88
C VAL A 1190 -32.43 31.91 25.62
N ILE A 1191 -32.26 30.65 25.24
CA ILE A 1191 -32.75 29.49 25.98
C ILE A 1191 -31.55 28.70 26.47
N ILE A 1192 -31.47 28.45 27.77
CA ILE A 1192 -30.47 27.56 28.38
C ILE A 1192 -31.21 26.30 28.84
N VAL A 1193 -30.75 25.14 28.42
CA VAL A 1193 -31.22 23.83 28.88
C VAL A 1193 -30.09 23.18 29.66
N TRP A 1194 -30.31 22.88 30.93
CA TRP A 1194 -29.40 22.06 31.72
C TRP A 1194 -30.05 20.72 31.99
N ASP A 1195 -29.37 19.62 31.69
CA ASP A 1195 -29.90 18.26 31.76
C ASP A 1195 -30.11 17.77 33.21
N GLY A 1196 -29.66 18.52 34.21
CA GLY A 1196 -29.65 18.12 35.64
C GLY A 1196 -28.36 17.40 36.04
N ARG A 1197 -27.48 17.17 35.07
CA ARG A 1197 -26.20 16.49 35.19
C ARG A 1197 -25.14 17.30 34.45
N LEU A 1198 -24.44 16.67 33.50
CA LEU A 1198 -23.14 17.09 33.01
C LEU A 1198 -23.22 17.96 31.74
N HIS A 1199 -24.41 18.30 31.27
CA HIS A 1199 -24.56 18.91 29.96
C HIS A 1199 -25.46 20.16 29.99
N VAL A 1200 -25.02 21.21 29.30
CA VAL A 1200 -25.73 22.48 29.20
C VAL A 1200 -25.75 22.95 27.75
N ASP A 1201 -26.95 23.17 27.22
CA ASP A 1201 -27.15 23.77 25.90
C ASP A 1201 -27.60 25.21 26.02
N VAL A 1202 -27.10 26.06 25.12
CA VAL A 1202 -27.56 27.44 24.96
C VAL A 1202 -27.96 27.66 23.50
N ASN A 1203 -29.24 27.96 23.28
CA ASN A 1203 -29.73 28.50 22.01
C ASN A 1203 -29.83 30.03 22.12
N LEU A 1204 -28.94 30.74 21.43
CA LEU A 1204 -28.88 32.19 21.34
C LEU A 1204 -29.35 32.65 19.95
N PHE A 1205 -30.41 33.45 19.90
CA PHE A 1205 -30.85 34.10 18.67
C PHE A 1205 -30.74 35.62 18.75
N ARG A 1206 -30.28 36.23 17.66
CA ARG A 1206 -30.19 37.68 17.46
C ARG A 1206 -30.77 38.06 16.11
N PHE A 1207 -31.53 39.16 16.08
CA PHE A 1207 -31.94 39.83 14.82
C PHE A 1207 -30.77 40.53 14.11
N ASP A 1208 -29.59 40.55 14.72
CA ASP A 1208 -28.34 41.11 14.21
C ASP A 1208 -27.45 39.91 13.88
N ASP A 1209 -26.94 39.85 12.66
CA ASP A 1209 -26.23 38.68 12.13
C ASP A 1209 -24.72 38.65 12.45
N ARG A 1210 -24.24 39.66 13.17
CA ARG A 1210 -22.84 39.82 13.57
C ARG A 1210 -22.36 38.71 14.52
N VAL A 1211 -21.33 37.98 14.10
CA VAL A 1211 -20.71 36.90 14.87
C VAL A 1211 -20.09 37.41 16.18
N GLU A 1212 -19.61 38.65 16.21
CA GLU A 1212 -18.88 39.20 17.36
C GLU A 1212 -19.76 39.31 18.62
N LEU A 1213 -21.08 39.42 18.44
CA LEU A 1213 -22.04 39.42 19.55
C LEU A 1213 -22.17 38.04 20.18
N ALA A 1214 -22.21 36.99 19.36
CA ALA A 1214 -22.22 35.60 19.82
C ALA A 1214 -20.88 35.24 20.49
N ASP A 1215 -19.75 35.66 19.92
CA ASP A 1215 -18.42 35.47 20.51
C ASP A 1215 -18.30 36.18 21.86
N SER A 1216 -18.82 37.42 21.95
CA SER A 1216 -18.82 38.18 23.20
C SER A 1216 -19.69 37.52 24.27
N PHE A 1217 -20.82 36.92 23.88
CA PHE A 1217 -21.66 36.13 24.77
C PHE A 1217 -20.90 34.91 25.30
N LEU A 1218 -20.41 34.07 24.39
CA LEU A 1218 -19.71 32.82 24.69
C LEU A 1218 -18.51 33.05 25.63
N ASN A 1219 -17.64 34.00 25.27
CA ASN A 1219 -16.45 34.31 26.06
C ASN A 1219 -16.79 34.74 27.49
N LEU A 1220 -17.82 35.57 27.65
CA LEU A 1220 -18.23 36.03 28.98
C LEU A 1220 -18.99 34.94 29.76
N PHE A 1221 -19.82 34.16 29.10
CA PHE A 1221 -20.53 33.03 29.71
C PHE A 1221 -19.53 31.99 30.25
N LEU A 1222 -18.53 31.61 29.46
CA LEU A 1222 -17.44 30.73 29.90
C LEU A 1222 -16.62 31.36 31.04
N ALA A 1223 -16.26 32.64 30.93
CA ALA A 1223 -15.47 33.32 31.97
C ALA A 1223 -16.22 33.41 33.31
N THR A 1224 -17.52 33.70 33.28
CA THR A 1224 -18.37 33.83 34.48
C THR A 1224 -18.77 32.49 35.07
N SER A 1225 -18.60 31.40 34.32
CA SER A 1225 -18.75 30.04 34.86
C SER A 1225 -17.68 29.61 35.85
N GLY A 1226 -16.65 30.44 36.09
CA GLY A 1226 -15.50 30.03 36.89
C GLY A 1226 -14.66 28.96 36.19
N ARG A 1227 -14.82 28.83 34.86
CA ARG A 1227 -14.16 27.82 34.00
C ARG A 1227 -14.50 26.38 34.36
N ILE A 1228 -15.68 26.14 34.92
CA ILE A 1228 -16.22 24.78 35.17
C ILE A 1228 -16.82 24.16 33.91
N LEU A 1229 -17.24 24.99 32.95
CA LEU A 1229 -17.73 24.57 31.65
C LEU A 1229 -16.59 24.55 30.63
N THR A 1230 -16.72 23.63 29.69
CA THR A 1230 -15.93 23.51 28.46
C THR A 1230 -16.89 23.51 27.30
N LEU A 1231 -16.63 24.36 26.30
CA LEU A 1231 -17.39 24.33 25.06
C LEU A 1231 -17.07 23.01 24.35
N GLY A 1232 -18.07 22.15 24.22
CA GLY A 1232 -17.97 20.94 23.43
C GLY A 1232 -18.24 21.24 21.96
N LEU A 1233 -19.33 21.97 21.69
CA LEU A 1233 -19.79 22.22 20.33
C LEU A 1233 -20.35 23.63 20.15
N ARG A 1234 -20.15 24.19 18.96
CA ARG A 1234 -20.80 25.41 18.50
C ARG A 1234 -21.28 25.26 17.05
N ASP A 1235 -22.56 25.52 16.84
CA ASP A 1235 -23.18 25.61 15.51
C ASP A 1235 -23.79 26.99 15.31
N ASP A 1236 -23.46 27.62 14.19
CA ASP A 1236 -23.99 28.92 13.79
C ASP A 1236 -24.78 28.77 12.49
N PHE A 1237 -26.02 29.28 12.46
CA PHE A 1237 -26.81 29.31 11.23
C PHE A 1237 -27.72 30.54 11.14
N PRO A 1238 -27.98 31.04 9.92
CA PRO A 1238 -28.87 32.16 9.71
C PRO A 1238 -30.34 31.72 9.76
N ARG A 1239 -31.23 32.68 10.02
CA ARG A 1239 -32.68 32.56 9.83
C ARG A 1239 -33.13 33.56 8.78
N GLY A 1240 -34.05 33.20 7.90
CA GLY A 1240 -34.48 34.08 6.82
C GLY A 1240 -35.47 33.45 5.85
N THR A 1241 -35.65 34.10 4.69
CA THR A 1241 -36.46 33.61 3.58
C THR A 1241 -35.59 33.27 2.36
N GLY A 1242 -36.13 32.50 1.42
CA GLY A 1242 -35.40 32.00 0.25
C GLY A 1242 -35.18 30.48 0.29
N ARG A 1243 -35.95 29.77 1.11
CA ARG A 1243 -35.96 28.31 1.30
C ARG A 1243 -34.69 27.73 1.96
N VAL A 1244 -33.50 28.15 1.55
CA VAL A 1244 -32.23 27.83 2.19
C VAL A 1244 -31.48 29.14 2.32
N VAL A 1245 -30.99 29.47 3.52
CA VAL A 1245 -30.47 30.81 3.81
C VAL A 1245 -28.99 30.73 4.21
N ASN A 1246 -28.18 31.62 3.64
CA ASN A 1246 -26.79 31.86 4.02
C ASN A 1246 -26.66 33.17 4.82
N PHE A 1247 -25.51 33.41 5.44
CA PHE A 1247 -25.30 34.65 6.18
C PHE A 1247 -25.22 35.86 5.23
N GLN A 1248 -25.53 37.07 5.71
CA GLN A 1248 -25.54 38.26 4.87
C GLN A 1248 -24.19 38.52 4.19
N ASN A 1249 -23.09 38.23 4.89
CA ASN A 1249 -21.73 38.37 4.35
C ASN A 1249 -21.47 37.41 3.19
N ASP A 1250 -22.12 36.24 3.16
CA ASP A 1250 -22.00 35.28 2.05
C ASP A 1250 -22.77 35.73 0.81
N ILE A 1251 -23.94 36.37 1.01
CA ILE A 1251 -24.79 36.83 -0.09
C ILE A 1251 -24.26 38.14 -0.69
N THR A 1252 -23.72 39.05 0.13
CA THR A 1252 -23.27 40.37 -0.34
C THR A 1252 -21.93 40.35 -1.06
N ALA A 1253 -21.05 39.39 -0.73
CA ALA A 1253 -19.72 39.27 -1.33
C ALA A 1253 -19.74 38.96 -2.84
N GLU A 1254 -20.79 38.32 -3.38
CA GLU A 1254 -20.91 38.06 -4.82
C GLU A 1254 -21.37 39.28 -5.64
N SER A 1255 -21.92 40.31 -4.98
CA SER A 1255 -22.45 41.50 -5.67
C SER A 1255 -21.38 42.57 -5.98
N SER A 1256 -20.11 42.33 -5.61
CA SER A 1256 -18.99 43.28 -5.74
C SER A 1256 -17.94 42.87 -6.77
#